data_AF-G9ZJT4-F1
#
_entry.id   AF-G9ZJT4-F1
#
_cell.length_a   1.000
_cell.length_b   1.000
_cell.length_c   1.000
_cell.angle_alpha   90.00
_cell.angle_beta   90.00
_cell.angle_gamma   90.00
#
_symmetry.space_group_name_H-M   'P 1'
#
loop_
_entity.id
_entity.type
_entity.pdbx_description
1 polymer ?
#
loop_
_entity_poly.entity_id
_entity_poly.type
_entity_poly.pdbx_seq_one_letter_code
_entity_poly.pdbx_strand_id
1 'polypeptide(L)'
;MIKQLLARLLPGKTTFHGGIHITPPGHKTMSTARPSREAALCDEYAISLIQHDGTPFIAQVAVGDRVLRGQLLAAPANHRDAPVHAPTSGTIRAIEPRPDMHPSNRPVPHLILASDGEDQSAPPLPALDIKTATPDELRARIHDCGIVGLGGAGFPTARKLGQPANTLVINAAECEPYITCDDLQIRENAAAIIKGAQITARILGADSIHFGIEDDKPEAIAALRAALDAAADPRIRISSVPVRYPSGNARQLFELLLGIRVPADAHASDYGLICHNSGTMKAVYDAVSLGLPLTERYTTISGEGIREPQVLRIRIGTAARELIQQSGGERHEHSAENRHIIGGPMMGYEIASPDTPLQKTGNSLLILPAAPAPEETPCIRCSRCADACPMELLPQQLLWYSQSNQHNRLKQYRLFDCIECGICAAVCPSAIPLVQYYRHSKGDIRAADKKARDAEHARTRHEARTARLEREAAERQAQMDARRAKLREAAANPAPAAPPSPITRKDPNPPEKYIPNRPPSGITTVSDGKTATIEAAKTRAAARRAERLAAQTQTAETPPSETTAGSADKSAAIEAAKARAAARRAERLAAQTETTETPPSETTTVSADKTAAIEAAKAHAAARKAARLAASGNSAEVSAAEEKSPSPYGGRDGMGVEQTDCPSEITTPPFAQATDPAKSAAIEAAKARAAARKAARLAASDKTTEPTVSEETNPSPASGREATEGGTQPPEPATSTIRPTATENVETLPATSQT
;
A
#
# COMPACT_ATOMS: atom_id res chain seq x y z
N MET A 1 5.58 -2.44 -32.22
CA MET A 1 5.52 -3.61 -33.13
C MET A 1 6.35 -4.81 -32.68
N ILE A 2 7.65 -4.94 -32.96
CA ILE A 2 8.38 -6.23 -32.84
C ILE A 2 8.22 -6.92 -31.46
N LYS A 3 8.35 -6.19 -30.35
CA LYS A 3 8.14 -6.73 -28.99
C LYS A 3 6.70 -7.24 -28.73
N GLN A 4 5.70 -6.63 -29.37
CA GLN A 4 4.28 -7.06 -29.29
C GLN A 4 4.01 -8.30 -30.16
N LEU A 5 4.79 -8.51 -31.23
CA LEU A 5 4.72 -9.75 -32.02
C LEU A 5 5.33 -10.93 -31.25
N LEU A 6 6.51 -10.75 -30.65
CA LEU A 6 7.20 -11.79 -29.89
C LEU A 6 6.38 -12.31 -28.71
N ALA A 7 5.68 -11.42 -27.98
CA ALA A 7 4.76 -11.81 -26.90
C ALA A 7 3.51 -12.60 -27.37
N ARG A 8 3.23 -12.66 -28.68
CA ARG A 8 2.14 -13.47 -29.27
C ARG A 8 2.61 -14.79 -29.89
N LEU A 9 3.93 -15.02 -29.96
CA LEU A 9 4.54 -16.14 -30.70
C LEU A 9 5.38 -17.10 -29.84
N LEU A 10 5.70 -16.73 -28.60
CA LEU A 10 6.32 -17.64 -27.65
C LEU A 10 5.24 -18.52 -26.98
N PRO A 11 5.48 -19.84 -26.79
CA PRO A 11 4.60 -20.65 -25.95
C PRO A 11 4.57 -20.09 -24.53
N GLY A 12 3.41 -20.11 -23.89
CA GLY A 12 3.23 -19.59 -22.54
C GLY A 12 4.17 -20.28 -21.55
N LYS A 13 4.81 -19.51 -20.67
CA LYS A 13 5.67 -20.09 -19.63
C LYS A 13 4.80 -20.81 -18.60
N THR A 14 5.06 -22.09 -18.39
CA THR A 14 4.41 -22.88 -17.35
C THR A 14 4.85 -22.50 -15.94
N THR A 15 5.91 -21.68 -15.78
CA THR A 15 6.46 -21.28 -14.48
C THR A 15 6.99 -19.83 -14.46
N PHE A 16 7.03 -19.25 -13.27
CA PHE A 16 7.77 -18.02 -12.93
C PHE A 16 8.87 -18.36 -11.90
N HIS A 17 9.84 -17.46 -11.68
CA HIS A 17 10.93 -17.67 -10.71
C HIS A 17 10.42 -17.61 -9.26
N GLY A 18 11.02 -18.39 -8.35
CA GLY A 18 10.65 -18.39 -6.94
C GLY A 18 9.20 -18.86 -6.75
N GLY A 19 8.53 -18.37 -5.71
CA GLY A 19 7.24 -18.88 -5.28
C GLY A 19 7.35 -20.27 -4.62
N ILE A 20 6.27 -20.72 -3.99
CA ILE A 20 6.17 -22.03 -3.36
C ILE A 20 4.93 -22.77 -3.87
N HIS A 21 5.05 -24.09 -4.02
CA HIS A 21 3.87 -24.94 -3.97
C HIS A 21 3.51 -25.11 -2.50
N ILE A 22 2.27 -24.80 -2.12
CA ILE A 22 1.81 -24.96 -0.73
C ILE A 22 1.38 -26.41 -0.59
N THR A 23 2.29 -27.24 -0.07
CA THR A 23 2.07 -28.67 0.15
C THR A 23 0.75 -28.90 0.88
N PRO A 24 -0.09 -29.87 0.45
CA PRO A 24 -1.39 -30.11 1.07
C PRO A 24 -1.32 -30.29 2.60
N PRO A 25 -2.31 -29.77 3.34
CA PRO A 25 -3.59 -29.26 2.84
C PRO A 25 -3.53 -27.79 2.38
N GLY A 26 -4.22 -27.46 1.29
CA GLY A 26 -4.53 -26.06 0.92
C GLY A 26 -5.77 -25.49 1.63
N HIS A 27 -6.45 -26.33 2.43
CA HIS A 27 -7.66 -26.05 3.22
C HIS A 27 -8.89 -25.52 2.43
N LYS A 28 -8.82 -25.47 1.09
CA LYS A 28 -9.90 -25.02 0.20
C LYS A 28 -11.21 -25.80 0.40
N THR A 29 -11.12 -27.13 0.49
CA THR A 29 -12.26 -28.05 0.59
C THR A 29 -13.12 -27.84 1.83
N MET A 30 -12.62 -27.16 2.87
CA MET A 30 -13.40 -26.85 4.08
C MET A 30 -14.62 -25.99 3.75
N SER A 31 -14.47 -24.99 2.88
CA SER A 31 -15.49 -23.98 2.60
C SER A 31 -16.14 -24.09 1.21
N THR A 32 -15.61 -24.91 0.30
CA THR A 32 -16.24 -25.23 -1.01
C THR A 32 -17.17 -26.44 -0.97
N ALA A 33 -17.26 -27.17 0.14
CA ALA A 33 -18.15 -28.34 0.29
C ALA A 33 -19.66 -28.00 0.24
N ARG A 34 -20.02 -26.72 0.21
CA ARG A 34 -21.39 -26.19 0.07
C ARG A 34 -21.36 -24.97 -0.88
N PRO A 35 -22.44 -24.67 -1.60
CA PRO A 35 -22.59 -23.40 -2.32
C PRO A 35 -22.46 -22.19 -1.39
N SER A 36 -22.25 -20.99 -1.94
CA SER A 36 -22.30 -19.78 -1.12
C SER A 36 -23.70 -19.51 -0.57
N ARG A 37 -23.78 -18.79 0.54
CA ARG A 37 -25.03 -18.44 1.22
C ARG A 37 -25.08 -16.93 1.48
N GLU A 38 -26.25 -16.31 1.32
CA GLU A 38 -26.42 -14.93 1.78
C GLU A 38 -26.34 -14.87 3.32
N ALA A 39 -25.54 -13.94 3.84
CA ALA A 39 -25.49 -13.68 5.26
C ALA A 39 -26.85 -13.14 5.73
N ALA A 40 -27.31 -13.59 6.91
CA ALA A 40 -28.49 -13.01 7.54
C ALA A 40 -28.25 -11.53 7.86
N LEU A 41 -29.32 -10.73 7.77
CA LEU A 41 -29.27 -9.33 8.17
C LEU A 41 -28.91 -9.22 9.65
N CYS A 42 -28.13 -8.18 9.98
CA CYS A 42 -27.63 -7.91 11.32
C CYS A 42 -28.23 -6.59 11.82
N ASP A 43 -28.36 -6.42 13.13
CA ASP A 43 -28.98 -5.24 13.74
C ASP A 43 -28.17 -3.96 13.52
N GLU A 44 -26.84 -4.06 13.41
CA GLU A 44 -25.92 -2.94 13.24
C GLU A 44 -24.84 -3.22 12.19
N TYR A 45 -24.59 -2.24 11.32
CA TYR A 45 -23.50 -2.23 10.35
C TYR A 45 -22.61 -0.99 10.58
N ALA A 46 -21.30 -1.18 10.58
CA ALA A 46 -20.33 -0.11 10.74
C ALA A 46 -19.54 0.10 9.42
N ILE A 47 -19.79 1.24 8.77
CA ILE A 47 -19.23 1.58 7.45
C ILE A 47 -18.08 2.59 7.64
N SER A 48 -16.85 2.21 7.29
CA SER A 48 -15.68 3.07 7.52
C SER A 48 -15.70 4.32 6.64
N LEU A 49 -15.46 5.48 7.26
CA LEU A 49 -15.25 6.76 6.56
C LEU A 49 -13.79 6.94 6.10
N ILE A 50 -12.95 5.92 6.18
CA ILE A 50 -11.59 5.91 5.62
C ILE A 50 -11.44 4.69 4.71
N GLN A 51 -10.88 4.89 3.52
CA GLN A 51 -10.59 3.81 2.55
C GLN A 51 -9.11 3.87 2.10
N HIS A 52 -8.76 3.00 1.13
CA HIS A 52 -7.46 2.80 0.46
C HIS A 52 -6.28 3.75 0.80
N ASP A 53 -6.42 5.07 0.62
CA ASP A 53 -5.32 6.04 0.72
C ASP A 53 -5.16 6.68 2.11
N GLY A 54 -6.10 6.45 3.03
CA GLY A 54 -6.14 7.07 4.35
C GLY A 54 -6.85 8.43 4.40
N THR A 55 -7.41 8.93 3.29
CA THR A 55 -8.16 10.19 3.27
C THR A 55 -9.57 10.00 3.85
N PRO A 56 -10.01 10.83 4.81
CA PRO A 56 -11.38 10.77 5.32
C PRO A 56 -12.42 11.18 4.26
N PHE A 57 -13.51 10.41 4.19
CA PHE A 57 -14.66 10.67 3.34
C PHE A 57 -15.63 11.66 4.02
N ILE A 58 -16.35 12.40 3.19
CA ILE A 58 -17.38 13.35 3.62
C ILE A 58 -18.72 12.60 3.62
N ALA A 59 -19.31 12.40 4.80
CA ALA A 59 -20.66 11.84 4.93
C ALA A 59 -21.69 12.73 4.20
N GLN A 60 -22.62 12.08 3.50
CA GLN A 60 -23.71 12.71 2.75
C GLN A 60 -25.06 12.59 3.48
N VAL A 61 -25.04 12.02 4.69
CA VAL A 61 -26.19 11.77 5.58
C VAL A 61 -25.84 12.20 7.00
N ALA A 62 -26.85 12.57 7.78
CA ALA A 62 -26.76 12.95 9.18
C ALA A 62 -27.18 11.81 10.12
N VAL A 63 -26.85 11.95 11.40
CA VAL A 63 -27.38 11.06 12.45
C VAL A 63 -28.88 11.32 12.63
N GLY A 64 -29.68 10.26 12.57
CA GLY A 64 -31.14 10.30 12.54
C GLY A 64 -31.76 10.11 11.15
N ASP A 65 -30.98 10.18 10.07
CA ASP A 65 -31.50 9.95 8.71
C ASP A 65 -31.85 8.48 8.48
N ARG A 66 -33.04 8.22 7.93
CA ARG A 66 -33.39 6.91 7.36
C ARG A 66 -32.75 6.78 5.97
N VAL A 67 -32.15 5.63 5.69
CA VAL A 67 -31.52 5.30 4.41
C VAL A 67 -32.06 3.99 3.83
N LEU A 68 -32.03 3.87 2.51
CA LEU A 68 -32.38 2.65 1.76
C LEU A 68 -31.10 1.93 1.30
N ARG A 69 -31.15 0.60 1.13
CA ARG A 69 -30.02 -0.18 0.57
C ARG A 69 -29.58 0.43 -0.76
N GLY A 70 -28.28 0.68 -0.89
CA GLY A 70 -27.67 1.27 -2.07
C GLY A 70 -27.67 2.80 -2.12
N GLN A 71 -28.32 3.50 -1.17
CA GLN A 71 -28.22 4.96 -1.06
C GLN A 71 -26.77 5.40 -0.75
N LEU A 72 -26.33 6.52 -1.33
CA LEU A 72 -25.02 7.12 -1.06
C LEU A 72 -24.93 7.56 0.40
N LEU A 73 -23.95 7.03 1.13
CA LEU A 73 -23.67 7.37 2.53
C LEU A 73 -22.51 8.35 2.67
N ALA A 74 -21.44 8.16 1.89
CA ALA A 74 -20.23 8.98 2.00
C ALA A 74 -19.51 9.08 0.66
N ALA A 75 -19.04 10.29 0.33
CA ALA A 75 -18.28 10.59 -0.86
C ALA A 75 -16.84 10.99 -0.48
N PRO A 76 -15.83 10.61 -1.28
CA PRO A 76 -14.45 11.05 -1.05
C PRO A 76 -14.30 12.56 -1.28
N ALA A 77 -13.38 13.21 -0.53
CA ALA A 77 -13.09 14.64 -0.71
C ALA A 77 -12.44 14.97 -2.08
N ASN A 78 -11.92 13.96 -2.77
CA ASN A 78 -11.36 14.00 -4.11
C ASN A 78 -12.21 13.12 -5.06
N HIS A 79 -12.52 13.62 -6.27
CA HIS A 79 -13.27 12.86 -7.29
C HIS A 79 -12.39 11.77 -7.97
N ARG A 80 -11.74 10.92 -7.17
CA ARG A 80 -10.76 9.91 -7.62
C ARG A 80 -10.90 8.57 -6.91
N ASP A 81 -11.40 8.58 -5.67
CA ASP A 81 -11.62 7.37 -4.90
C ASP A 81 -13.10 6.95 -4.96
N ALA A 82 -13.51 5.81 -4.39
CA ALA A 82 -14.80 5.20 -4.72
C ALA A 82 -15.87 5.41 -3.61
N PRO A 83 -17.00 6.12 -3.89
CA PRO A 83 -18.05 6.39 -2.90
C PRO A 83 -18.62 5.14 -2.19
N VAL A 84 -19.25 5.35 -1.04
CA VAL A 84 -19.72 4.29 -0.13
C VAL A 84 -21.23 4.35 0.03
N HIS A 85 -21.88 3.18 -0.03
CA HIS A 85 -23.33 3.02 -0.11
C HIS A 85 -23.88 2.21 1.05
N ALA A 86 -25.17 2.37 1.35
CA ALA A 86 -25.84 1.71 2.45
C ALA A 86 -25.96 0.19 2.22
N PRO A 87 -25.46 -0.67 3.14
CA PRO A 87 -25.47 -2.13 2.98
C PRO A 87 -26.87 -2.78 3.09
N THR A 88 -27.81 -2.07 3.71
CA THR A 88 -29.22 -2.44 3.97
C THR A 88 -30.04 -1.14 4.10
N SER A 89 -31.37 -1.24 4.22
CA SER A 89 -32.18 -0.16 4.80
C SER A 89 -32.01 -0.05 6.32
N GLY A 90 -32.26 1.15 6.86
CA GLY A 90 -32.16 1.40 8.30
C GLY A 90 -32.03 2.89 8.63
N THR A 91 -31.56 3.21 9.84
CA THR A 91 -31.34 4.58 10.32
C THR A 91 -29.90 4.79 10.75
N ILE A 92 -29.30 5.94 10.40
CA ILE A 92 -27.94 6.30 10.84
C ILE A 92 -27.97 6.64 12.34
N ARG A 93 -27.46 5.71 13.15
CA ARG A 93 -27.46 5.77 14.62
C ARG A 93 -26.40 6.71 15.19
N ALA A 94 -25.21 6.71 14.59
CA ALA A 94 -24.05 7.47 15.08
C ALA A 94 -22.98 7.66 14.00
N ILE A 95 -22.05 8.59 14.26
CA ILE A 95 -20.73 8.64 13.62
C ILE A 95 -19.69 8.59 14.75
N GLU A 96 -18.96 7.48 14.86
CA GLU A 96 -18.09 7.22 16.01
C GLU A 96 -16.86 6.37 15.65
N PRO A 97 -15.80 6.35 16.48
CA PRO A 97 -14.63 5.51 16.24
C PRO A 97 -14.94 4.02 16.50
N ARG A 98 -14.77 3.17 15.47
CA ARG A 98 -14.78 1.69 15.58
C ARG A 98 -13.45 1.13 15.05
N PRO A 99 -13.02 -0.09 15.47
CA PRO A 99 -11.78 -0.70 15.00
C PRO A 99 -11.72 -0.77 13.47
N ASP A 100 -10.62 -0.30 12.87
CA ASP A 100 -10.45 -0.34 11.42
C ASP A 100 -10.02 -1.72 10.91
N MET A 101 -10.50 -2.09 9.72
CA MET A 101 -10.11 -3.31 9.02
C MET A 101 -8.77 -3.10 8.30
N HIS A 102 -7.71 -2.90 9.09
CA HIS A 102 -6.35 -2.58 8.66
C HIS A 102 -5.32 -3.11 9.70
N PRO A 103 -4.09 -3.53 9.30
CA PRO A 103 -3.08 -4.09 10.22
C PRO A 103 -2.69 -3.25 11.45
N SER A 104 -3.05 -1.97 11.49
CA SER A 104 -2.82 -1.10 12.66
C SER A 104 -3.87 -1.26 13.77
N ASN A 105 -5.03 -1.86 13.48
CA ASN A 105 -6.17 -2.03 14.40
C ASN A 105 -6.63 -0.74 15.11
N ARG A 106 -6.34 0.43 14.53
CA ARG A 106 -6.66 1.73 15.15
C ARG A 106 -8.14 2.06 14.97
N PRO A 107 -8.82 2.60 15.98
CA PRO A 107 -10.17 3.12 15.79
C PRO A 107 -10.20 4.28 14.78
N VAL A 108 -11.10 4.20 13.80
CA VAL A 108 -11.35 5.26 12.81
C VAL A 108 -12.85 5.59 12.76
N PRO A 109 -13.25 6.80 12.31
CA PRO A 109 -14.65 7.15 12.21
C PRO A 109 -15.42 6.22 11.27
N HIS A 110 -16.51 5.64 11.78
CA HIS A 110 -17.46 4.84 11.02
C HIS A 110 -18.85 5.48 11.09
N LEU A 111 -19.61 5.38 10.01
CA LEU A 111 -21.07 5.54 10.03
C LEU A 111 -21.67 4.27 10.62
N ILE A 112 -22.47 4.41 11.68
CA ILE A 112 -23.19 3.31 12.31
C ILE A 112 -24.62 3.31 11.78
N LEU A 113 -24.97 2.28 11.00
CA LEU A 113 -26.31 2.05 10.47
C LEU A 113 -27.01 0.99 11.32
N ALA A 114 -28.05 1.39 12.05
CA ALA A 114 -28.97 0.44 12.67
C ALA A 114 -29.95 -0.05 11.59
N SER A 115 -29.99 -1.36 11.35
CA SER A 115 -30.87 -1.98 10.37
C SER A 115 -32.35 -1.85 10.79
N ASP A 116 -33.25 -1.69 9.82
CA ASP A 116 -34.70 -1.86 10.07
C ASP A 116 -35.19 -3.29 9.78
N GLY A 117 -34.30 -4.18 9.32
CA GLY A 117 -34.60 -5.59 9.04
C GLY A 117 -35.29 -5.84 7.68
N GLU A 118 -35.63 -4.80 6.93
CA GLU A 118 -36.50 -4.88 5.76
C GLU A 118 -35.76 -4.98 4.41
N ASP A 119 -34.45 -4.71 4.38
CA ASP A 119 -33.57 -4.59 3.19
C ASP A 119 -34.13 -3.75 2.01
N GLN A 120 -34.97 -2.76 2.32
CA GLN A 120 -35.65 -1.91 1.34
C GLN A 120 -34.62 -1.17 0.48
N SER A 121 -34.60 -1.51 -0.81
CA SER A 121 -33.62 -1.00 -1.76
C SER A 121 -34.04 0.32 -2.38
N ALA A 122 -33.08 1.22 -2.56
CA ALA A 122 -33.24 2.37 -3.45
C ALA A 122 -33.48 1.86 -4.89
N PRO A 123 -34.25 2.58 -5.72
CA PRO A 123 -34.41 2.23 -7.12
C PRO A 123 -33.04 2.11 -7.82
N PRO A 124 -32.78 1.04 -8.60
CA PRO A 124 -31.51 0.88 -9.29
C PRO A 124 -31.29 2.00 -10.31
N LEU A 125 -30.02 2.38 -10.52
CA LEU A 125 -29.68 3.35 -11.56
C LEU A 125 -30.05 2.78 -12.95
N PRO A 126 -30.49 3.61 -13.92
CA PRO A 126 -30.88 3.10 -15.24
C PRO A 126 -29.80 2.22 -15.88
N ALA A 127 -30.16 1.03 -16.36
CA ALA A 127 -29.21 0.10 -16.98
C ALA A 127 -28.57 0.73 -18.24
N LEU A 128 -27.27 0.55 -18.41
CA LEU A 128 -26.51 1.03 -19.58
C LEU A 128 -26.21 -0.14 -20.52
N ASP A 129 -26.55 0.01 -21.81
CA ASP A 129 -26.09 -0.92 -22.85
C ASP A 129 -24.64 -0.61 -23.21
N ILE A 130 -23.80 -1.64 -23.10
CA ILE A 130 -22.37 -1.68 -23.42
C ILE A 130 -22.09 -1.23 -24.87
N LYS A 131 -23.06 -1.42 -25.78
CA LYS A 131 -22.96 -1.06 -27.20
C LYS A 131 -23.17 0.43 -27.47
N THR A 132 -24.07 1.08 -26.73
CA THR A 132 -24.49 2.47 -26.99
C THR A 132 -23.82 3.47 -26.05
N ALA A 133 -23.57 3.10 -24.80
CA ALA A 133 -22.90 3.95 -23.83
C ALA A 133 -21.42 4.18 -24.18
N THR A 134 -20.95 5.39 -23.91
CA THR A 134 -19.54 5.77 -24.09
C THR A 134 -18.63 5.16 -23.01
N PRO A 135 -17.32 4.99 -23.30
CA PRO A 135 -16.33 4.61 -22.28
C PRO A 135 -16.35 5.46 -21.02
N ASP A 136 -16.64 6.76 -21.15
CA ASP A 136 -16.67 7.70 -20.03
C ASP A 136 -17.95 7.56 -19.17
N GLU A 137 -19.13 7.37 -19.77
CA GLU A 137 -20.37 7.06 -19.03
C GLU A 137 -20.28 5.73 -18.29
N LEU A 138 -19.72 4.70 -18.94
CA LEU A 138 -19.47 3.39 -18.33
C LEU A 138 -18.48 3.50 -17.15
N ARG A 139 -17.41 4.30 -17.30
CA ARG A 139 -16.44 4.55 -16.22
C ARG A 139 -17.04 5.39 -15.08
N ALA A 140 -17.90 6.37 -15.40
CA ALA A 140 -18.63 7.17 -14.42
C ALA A 140 -19.57 6.28 -13.60
N ARG A 141 -20.38 5.42 -14.23
CA ARG A 141 -21.24 4.46 -13.51
C ARG A 141 -20.45 3.55 -12.56
N ILE A 142 -19.27 3.09 -12.95
CA ILE A 142 -18.38 2.28 -12.09
C ILE A 142 -17.81 3.08 -10.91
N HIS A 143 -17.59 4.39 -11.08
CA HIS A 143 -17.26 5.29 -9.96
C HIS A 143 -18.47 5.46 -9.04
N ASP A 144 -19.62 5.83 -9.60
CA ASP A 144 -20.82 6.22 -8.84
C ASP A 144 -21.40 5.04 -8.05
N CYS A 145 -21.36 3.82 -8.59
CA CYS A 145 -21.70 2.59 -7.85
C CYS A 145 -20.68 2.19 -6.77
N GLY A 146 -19.57 2.92 -6.62
CA GLY A 146 -18.59 2.74 -5.55
C GLY A 146 -17.60 1.59 -5.74
N ILE A 147 -17.36 1.14 -6.98
CA ILE A 147 -16.63 -0.12 -7.25
C ILE A 147 -15.12 0.03 -7.00
N VAL A 148 -14.56 -0.90 -6.23
CA VAL A 148 -13.12 -1.03 -5.94
C VAL A 148 -12.61 -2.41 -6.36
N GLY A 149 -11.29 -2.58 -6.49
CA GLY A 149 -10.67 -3.88 -6.73
C GLY A 149 -10.85 -4.81 -5.52
N LEU A 150 -11.71 -5.82 -5.66
CA LEU A 150 -12.15 -6.70 -4.56
C LEU A 150 -11.11 -7.72 -4.10
N GLY A 151 -10.05 -7.95 -4.88
CA GLY A 151 -8.88 -8.77 -4.54
C GLY A 151 -7.94 -8.10 -3.53
N GLY A 152 -8.46 -7.73 -2.36
CA GLY A 152 -7.72 -7.24 -1.19
C GLY A 152 -7.26 -5.77 -1.23
N ALA A 153 -6.71 -5.29 -2.35
CA ALA A 153 -6.05 -3.97 -2.37
C ALA A 153 -6.99 -2.75 -2.32
N GLY A 154 -8.26 -2.88 -2.72
CA GLY A 154 -9.25 -1.79 -2.59
C GLY A 154 -9.05 -0.56 -3.47
N PHE A 155 -8.14 -0.61 -4.44
CA PHE A 155 -7.91 0.51 -5.37
C PHE A 155 -9.19 0.82 -6.18
N PRO A 156 -9.58 2.10 -6.37
CA PRO A 156 -10.82 2.46 -7.08
C PRO A 156 -10.82 1.96 -8.52
N THR A 157 -11.87 1.23 -8.92
CA THR A 157 -11.91 0.58 -10.23
C THR A 157 -11.98 1.61 -11.35
N ALA A 158 -12.87 2.61 -11.25
CA ALA A 158 -12.97 3.67 -12.26
C ALA A 158 -11.64 4.43 -12.48
N ARG A 159 -10.90 4.73 -11.41
CA ARG A 159 -9.56 5.36 -11.48
C ARG A 159 -8.56 4.48 -12.24
N LYS A 160 -8.64 3.16 -12.09
CA LYS A 160 -7.78 2.18 -12.79
C LYS A 160 -8.12 2.07 -14.27
N LEU A 161 -9.40 2.27 -14.62
CA LEU A 161 -9.88 2.33 -16.01
C LEU A 161 -9.71 3.72 -16.65
N GLY A 162 -9.03 4.65 -15.98
CA GLY A 162 -8.65 5.97 -16.53
C GLY A 162 -7.38 5.96 -17.40
N GLN A 163 -6.76 4.79 -17.60
CA GLN A 163 -5.62 4.60 -18.52
C GLN A 163 -6.01 3.53 -19.57
N PRO A 164 -5.86 3.80 -20.88
CA PRO A 164 -6.18 2.82 -21.92
C PRO A 164 -5.19 1.64 -21.89
N ALA A 165 -5.64 0.46 -22.28
CA ALA A 165 -4.82 -0.75 -22.29
C ALA A 165 -5.29 -1.75 -23.35
N ASN A 166 -4.36 -2.25 -24.15
CA ASN A 166 -4.63 -3.22 -25.22
C ASN A 166 -5.00 -4.62 -24.70
N THR A 167 -4.52 -4.98 -23.50
CA THR A 167 -4.72 -6.29 -22.89
C THR A 167 -5.30 -6.17 -21.48
N LEU A 168 -6.49 -6.75 -21.30
CA LEU A 168 -7.11 -6.94 -20.00
C LEU A 168 -6.79 -8.36 -19.50
N VAL A 169 -6.32 -8.47 -18.27
CA VAL A 169 -6.13 -9.74 -17.56
C VAL A 169 -7.14 -9.83 -16.43
N ILE A 170 -7.87 -10.95 -16.38
CA ILE A 170 -8.75 -11.29 -15.27
C ILE A 170 -8.04 -12.31 -14.39
N ASN A 171 -7.72 -11.89 -13.18
CA ASN A 171 -7.15 -12.71 -12.14
C ASN A 171 -8.26 -13.50 -11.43
N ALA A 172 -8.25 -14.81 -11.66
CA ALA A 172 -9.04 -15.82 -10.96
C ALA A 172 -8.12 -16.85 -10.25
N ALA A 173 -6.84 -16.50 -10.05
CA ALA A 173 -5.87 -17.32 -9.35
C ALA A 173 -5.89 -17.00 -7.84
N GLU A 174 -6.86 -17.61 -7.14
CA GLU A 174 -7.06 -17.49 -5.70
C GLU A 174 -6.03 -18.33 -4.92
N CYS A 175 -4.76 -17.95 -5.02
CA CYS A 175 -3.61 -18.77 -4.59
C CYS A 175 -3.34 -18.80 -3.07
N GLU A 176 -4.06 -18.00 -2.28
CA GLU A 176 -3.90 -17.90 -0.83
C GLU A 176 -4.62 -19.07 -0.12
N PRO A 177 -4.01 -19.79 0.84
CA PRO A 177 -4.66 -20.91 1.54
C PRO A 177 -5.97 -20.52 2.25
N TYR A 178 -6.86 -21.49 2.45
CA TYR A 178 -8.21 -21.35 3.03
C TYR A 178 -9.22 -20.48 2.24
N ILE A 179 -8.80 -19.45 1.49
CA ILE A 179 -9.70 -18.54 0.76
C ILE A 179 -10.30 -19.22 -0.48
N THR A 180 -11.59 -19.03 -0.71
CA THR A 180 -12.44 -19.77 -1.70
C THR A 180 -13.56 -18.91 -2.29
N CYS A 181 -13.52 -17.60 -2.03
CA CYS A 181 -14.59 -16.67 -2.34
C CYS A 181 -14.66 -16.34 -3.83
N ASP A 182 -13.50 -16.21 -4.50
CA ASP A 182 -13.44 -16.03 -5.95
C ASP A 182 -13.82 -17.33 -6.67
N ASP A 183 -13.41 -18.51 -6.18
CA ASP A 183 -13.77 -19.83 -6.73
C ASP A 183 -15.30 -20.04 -6.77
N LEU A 184 -15.99 -19.99 -5.62
CA LEU A 184 -17.46 -20.15 -5.60
C LEU A 184 -18.17 -19.01 -6.35
N GLN A 185 -17.69 -17.77 -6.25
CA GLN A 185 -18.27 -16.67 -7.02
C GLN A 185 -18.16 -16.92 -8.52
N ILE A 186 -17.07 -17.49 -9.03
CA ILE A 186 -16.92 -17.85 -10.43
C ILE A 186 -17.88 -18.97 -10.83
N ARG A 187 -17.99 -20.05 -10.04
CA ARG A 187 -18.92 -21.16 -10.31
C ARG A 187 -20.36 -20.65 -10.46
N GLU A 188 -20.77 -19.75 -9.58
CA GLU A 188 -22.14 -19.20 -9.52
C GLU A 188 -22.40 -18.05 -10.51
N ASN A 189 -21.40 -17.22 -10.82
CA ASN A 189 -21.59 -15.94 -11.53
C ASN A 189 -20.79 -15.81 -12.84
N ALA A 190 -20.27 -16.90 -13.42
CA ALA A 190 -19.41 -16.87 -14.61
C ALA A 190 -19.91 -15.97 -15.76
N ALA A 191 -21.21 -16.02 -16.09
CA ALA A 191 -21.80 -15.18 -17.13
C ALA A 191 -21.80 -13.67 -16.81
N ALA A 192 -21.94 -13.29 -15.54
CA ALA A 192 -21.82 -11.90 -15.10
C ALA A 192 -20.35 -11.43 -15.15
N ILE A 193 -19.41 -12.31 -14.76
CA ILE A 193 -17.96 -12.03 -14.79
C ILE A 193 -17.47 -11.84 -16.24
N ILE A 194 -17.92 -12.68 -17.19
CA ILE A 194 -17.63 -12.53 -18.63
C ILE A 194 -18.14 -11.18 -19.15
N LYS A 195 -19.41 -10.81 -18.87
CA LYS A 195 -19.96 -9.50 -19.25
C LYS A 195 -19.21 -8.33 -18.61
N GLY A 196 -18.83 -8.45 -17.33
CA GLY A 196 -18.00 -7.47 -16.63
C GLY A 196 -16.63 -7.25 -17.26
N ALA A 197 -16.00 -8.33 -17.75
CA ALA A 197 -14.75 -8.25 -18.52
C ALA A 197 -14.96 -7.58 -19.89
N GLN A 198 -16.08 -7.84 -20.58
CA GLN A 198 -16.44 -7.19 -21.84
C GLN A 198 -16.69 -5.67 -21.68
N ILE A 199 -17.40 -5.26 -20.61
CA ILE A 199 -17.57 -3.86 -20.21
C ILE A 199 -16.21 -3.21 -19.97
N THR A 200 -15.37 -3.85 -19.14
CA THR A 200 -14.05 -3.35 -18.78
C THR A 200 -13.15 -3.19 -20.02
N ALA A 201 -13.16 -4.16 -20.93
CA ALA A 201 -12.43 -4.08 -22.20
C ALA A 201 -12.94 -2.97 -23.11
N ARG A 202 -14.26 -2.72 -23.16
CA ARG A 202 -14.85 -1.60 -23.92
C ARG A 202 -14.41 -0.23 -23.40
N ILE A 203 -14.26 -0.07 -22.08
CA ILE A 203 -13.75 1.17 -21.47
C ILE A 203 -12.25 1.36 -21.79
N LEU A 204 -11.46 0.30 -21.71
CA LEU A 204 -10.00 0.35 -21.89
C LEU A 204 -9.53 0.44 -23.35
N GLY A 205 -10.39 0.10 -24.31
CA GLY A 205 -9.99 -0.14 -25.70
C GLY A 205 -9.21 -1.44 -25.89
N ALA A 206 -9.51 -2.48 -25.09
CA ALA A 206 -8.74 -3.72 -25.08
C ALA A 206 -9.18 -4.70 -26.19
N ASP A 207 -8.21 -5.12 -27.01
CA ASP A 207 -8.37 -6.10 -28.08
C ASP A 207 -8.35 -7.56 -27.58
N SER A 208 -7.78 -7.79 -26.39
CA SER A 208 -7.58 -9.14 -25.84
C SER A 208 -7.84 -9.20 -24.34
N ILE A 209 -8.53 -10.26 -23.91
CA ILE A 209 -8.97 -10.50 -22.54
C ILE A 209 -8.47 -11.89 -22.13
N HIS A 210 -7.63 -11.97 -21.10
CA HIS A 210 -7.02 -13.23 -20.65
C HIS A 210 -7.43 -13.55 -19.20
N PHE A 211 -8.17 -14.63 -19.00
CA PHE A 211 -8.46 -15.18 -17.68
C PHE A 211 -7.35 -16.15 -17.27
N GLY A 212 -6.74 -15.92 -16.11
CA GLY A 212 -5.86 -16.88 -15.46
C GLY A 212 -6.52 -17.43 -14.20
N ILE A 213 -6.74 -18.74 -14.18
CA ILE A 213 -7.40 -19.49 -13.09
C ILE A 213 -6.59 -20.73 -12.76
N GLU A 214 -6.50 -21.12 -11.49
CA GLU A 214 -5.67 -22.25 -11.08
C GLU A 214 -6.27 -23.61 -11.50
N ASP A 215 -5.40 -24.59 -11.74
CA ASP A 215 -5.75 -25.93 -12.25
C ASP A 215 -6.46 -26.83 -11.23
N ASP A 216 -6.45 -26.49 -9.94
CA ASP A 216 -7.24 -27.11 -8.86
C ASP A 216 -8.73 -26.71 -8.85
N LYS A 217 -9.18 -25.83 -9.75
CA LYS A 217 -10.55 -25.27 -9.76
C LYS A 217 -11.37 -25.70 -11.00
N PRO A 218 -11.57 -27.03 -11.23
CA PRO A 218 -12.15 -27.54 -12.48
C PRO A 218 -13.60 -27.09 -12.72
N GLU A 219 -14.41 -26.95 -11.66
CA GLU A 219 -15.79 -26.47 -11.75
C GLU A 219 -15.87 -24.99 -12.19
N ALA A 220 -15.02 -24.14 -11.62
CA ALA A 220 -14.93 -22.72 -12.00
C ALA A 220 -14.37 -22.56 -13.43
N ILE A 221 -13.42 -23.41 -13.84
CA ILE A 221 -12.95 -23.50 -15.24
C ILE A 221 -14.11 -23.90 -16.18
N ALA A 222 -14.91 -24.89 -15.81
CA ALA A 222 -16.06 -25.34 -16.60
C ALA A 222 -17.14 -24.25 -16.72
N ALA A 223 -17.47 -23.57 -15.61
CA ALA A 223 -18.43 -22.47 -15.58
C ALA A 223 -17.98 -21.29 -16.47
N LEU A 224 -16.70 -20.89 -16.40
CA LEU A 224 -16.15 -19.85 -17.29
C LEU A 224 -16.16 -20.26 -18.76
N ARG A 225 -15.87 -21.53 -19.08
CA ARG A 225 -15.93 -22.03 -20.47
C ARG A 225 -17.36 -22.00 -21.00
N ALA A 226 -18.32 -22.57 -20.30
CA ALA A 226 -19.73 -22.54 -20.71
C ALA A 226 -20.27 -21.10 -20.86
N ALA A 227 -19.87 -20.19 -19.97
CA ALA A 227 -20.22 -18.77 -20.07
C ALA A 227 -19.53 -18.05 -21.25
N LEU A 228 -18.31 -18.45 -21.63
CA LEU A 228 -17.62 -17.95 -22.82
C LEU A 228 -18.25 -18.50 -24.10
N ASP A 229 -18.54 -19.79 -24.17
CA ASP A 229 -19.16 -20.44 -25.33
C ASP A 229 -20.53 -19.81 -25.64
N ALA A 230 -21.31 -19.50 -24.61
CA ALA A 230 -22.57 -18.76 -24.73
C ALA A 230 -22.42 -17.27 -25.09
N ALA A 231 -21.26 -16.66 -24.81
CA ALA A 231 -20.96 -15.26 -25.14
C ALA A 231 -20.28 -15.08 -26.51
N ALA A 232 -19.66 -16.14 -27.04
CA ALA A 232 -18.99 -16.23 -28.34
C ALA A 232 -17.99 -15.08 -28.65
N ASP A 233 -17.29 -14.57 -27.64
CA ASP A 233 -16.36 -13.43 -27.79
C ASP A 233 -14.91 -13.90 -28.08
N PRO A 234 -14.41 -13.77 -29.33
CA PRO A 234 -13.10 -14.31 -29.72
C PRO A 234 -11.91 -13.56 -29.10
N ARG A 235 -12.16 -12.45 -28.38
CA ARG A 235 -11.12 -11.71 -27.64
C ARG A 235 -10.78 -12.37 -26.31
N ILE A 236 -11.69 -13.19 -25.77
CA ILE A 236 -11.53 -13.82 -24.46
C ILE A 236 -10.78 -15.16 -24.60
N ARG A 237 -9.83 -15.38 -23.69
CA ARG A 237 -9.06 -16.63 -23.55
C ARG A 237 -9.05 -17.05 -22.09
N ILE A 238 -9.36 -18.31 -21.82
CA ILE A 238 -9.31 -18.88 -20.47
C ILE A 238 -8.13 -19.84 -20.41
N SER A 239 -7.21 -19.60 -19.48
CA SER A 239 -5.98 -20.37 -19.32
C SER A 239 -5.85 -20.86 -17.88
N SER A 240 -5.66 -22.17 -17.74
CA SER A 240 -5.28 -22.79 -16.47
C SER A 240 -3.83 -22.44 -16.15
N VAL A 241 -3.55 -22.07 -14.90
CA VAL A 241 -2.20 -21.83 -14.37
C VAL A 241 -1.94 -22.80 -13.20
N PRO A 242 -0.68 -23.20 -12.93
CA PRO A 242 -0.41 -24.15 -11.84
C PRO A 242 -0.67 -23.54 -10.47
N VAL A 243 -1.19 -24.34 -9.52
CA VAL A 243 -1.19 -24.00 -8.08
C VAL A 243 0.24 -23.76 -7.57
N ARG A 244 0.65 -22.50 -7.57
CA ARG A 244 1.95 -22.04 -7.07
C ARG A 244 1.80 -20.62 -6.53
N TYR A 245 1.87 -20.48 -5.22
CA TYR A 245 1.76 -19.18 -4.57
C TYR A 245 3.03 -18.33 -4.80
N PRO A 246 2.94 -17.07 -5.28
CA PRO A 246 1.75 -16.24 -5.44
C PRO A 246 1.40 -15.98 -6.92
N SER A 247 0.87 -17.01 -7.61
CA SER A 247 0.37 -16.95 -9.00
C SER A 247 -0.63 -15.80 -9.21
N GLY A 248 -1.48 -15.52 -8.20
CA GLY A 248 -2.43 -14.42 -8.17
C GLY A 248 -1.82 -13.01 -8.06
N ASN A 249 -0.49 -12.85 -7.99
CA ASN A 249 0.11 -11.53 -8.16
C ASN A 249 0.15 -11.15 -9.65
N ALA A 250 -0.32 -9.94 -9.98
CA ALA A 250 -0.41 -9.47 -11.36
C ALA A 250 0.92 -9.57 -12.15
N ARG A 251 2.09 -9.31 -11.55
CA ARG A 251 3.38 -9.39 -12.25
C ARG A 251 3.73 -10.83 -12.65
N GLN A 252 3.47 -11.80 -11.78
CA GLN A 252 3.67 -13.23 -12.03
C GLN A 252 2.61 -13.77 -13.01
N LEU A 253 1.36 -13.32 -12.89
CA LEU A 253 0.27 -13.68 -13.80
C LEU A 253 0.51 -13.20 -15.24
N PHE A 254 1.11 -12.01 -15.44
CA PHE A 254 1.55 -11.56 -16.77
C PHE A 254 2.67 -12.44 -17.37
N GLU A 255 3.60 -12.96 -16.55
CA GLU A 255 4.62 -13.91 -17.03
C GLU A 255 4.00 -15.26 -17.43
N LEU A 256 3.07 -15.80 -16.63
CA LEU A 256 2.38 -17.06 -16.93
C LEU A 256 1.50 -16.98 -18.18
N LEU A 257 0.64 -15.95 -18.27
CA LEU A 257 -0.37 -15.86 -19.33
C LEU A 257 0.14 -15.29 -20.66
N LEU A 258 1.16 -14.42 -20.62
CA LEU A 258 1.61 -13.63 -21.77
C LEU A 258 3.13 -13.75 -22.04
N GLY A 259 3.90 -14.40 -21.15
CA GLY A 259 5.36 -14.40 -21.20
C GLY A 259 5.99 -13.03 -20.87
N ILE A 260 5.20 -12.04 -20.44
CA ILE A 260 5.66 -10.66 -20.24
C ILE A 260 6.08 -10.42 -18.79
N ARG A 261 7.39 -10.29 -18.57
CA ARG A 261 7.93 -9.68 -17.36
C ARG A 261 7.84 -8.16 -17.44
N VAL A 262 7.02 -7.54 -16.60
CA VAL A 262 7.01 -6.08 -16.41
C VAL A 262 8.20 -5.71 -15.51
N PRO A 263 9.16 -4.87 -15.96
CA PRO A 263 10.27 -4.42 -15.12
C PRO A 263 9.77 -3.76 -13.84
N ALA A 264 10.52 -3.94 -12.75
CA ALA A 264 10.03 -3.56 -11.44
C ALA A 264 9.94 -2.03 -11.25
N ASP A 265 10.74 -1.27 -12.02
CA ASP A 265 10.75 0.19 -12.19
C ASP A 265 9.69 0.73 -13.18
N ALA A 266 8.85 -0.13 -13.77
CA ALA A 266 7.76 0.27 -14.68
C ALA A 266 6.38 -0.19 -14.18
N HIS A 267 5.33 0.50 -14.63
CA HIS A 267 3.94 0.12 -14.41
C HIS A 267 3.43 -0.80 -15.54
N ALA A 268 2.42 -1.63 -15.23
CA ALA A 268 1.86 -2.56 -16.20
C ALA A 268 1.13 -1.84 -17.36
N SER A 269 0.54 -0.67 -17.09
CA SER A 269 -0.12 0.16 -18.10
C SER A 269 0.86 0.78 -19.10
N ASP A 270 2.14 0.99 -18.74
CA ASP A 270 3.20 1.39 -19.69
C ASP A 270 3.43 0.33 -20.79
N TYR A 271 3.03 -0.91 -20.52
CA TYR A 271 3.06 -2.06 -21.45
C TYR A 271 1.69 -2.34 -22.08
N GLY A 272 0.68 -1.51 -21.83
CA GLY A 272 -0.71 -1.73 -22.26
C GLY A 272 -1.40 -2.89 -21.55
N LEU A 273 -0.94 -3.27 -20.34
CA LEU A 273 -1.48 -4.37 -19.54
C LEU A 273 -2.24 -3.85 -18.30
N ILE A 274 -3.49 -4.23 -18.14
CA ILE A 274 -4.28 -3.98 -16.93
C ILE A 274 -4.82 -5.31 -16.37
N CYS A 275 -4.80 -5.46 -15.05
CA CYS A 275 -5.24 -6.68 -14.35
C CYS A 275 -6.33 -6.37 -13.31
N HIS A 276 -7.46 -7.07 -13.34
CA HIS A 276 -8.55 -6.98 -12.35
C HIS A 276 -8.89 -8.38 -11.81
N ASN A 277 -9.40 -8.48 -10.58
CA ASN A 277 -9.87 -9.76 -10.02
C ASN A 277 -11.27 -10.12 -10.56
N SER A 278 -11.58 -11.41 -10.61
CA SER A 278 -12.88 -11.96 -11.09
C SER A 278 -14.09 -11.32 -10.41
N GLY A 279 -14.13 -11.25 -9.08
CA GLY A 279 -15.21 -10.61 -8.34
C GLY A 279 -15.41 -9.13 -8.66
N THR A 280 -14.33 -8.43 -8.98
CA THR A 280 -14.39 -7.03 -9.46
C THR A 280 -15.15 -6.92 -10.79
N MET A 281 -15.09 -7.95 -11.66
CA MET A 281 -15.86 -7.98 -12.90
C MET A 281 -17.35 -8.24 -12.65
N LYS A 282 -17.72 -9.11 -11.70
CA LYS A 282 -19.12 -9.26 -11.25
C LYS A 282 -19.69 -7.92 -10.78
N ALA A 283 -18.94 -7.19 -9.94
CA ALA A 283 -19.35 -5.87 -9.44
C ALA A 283 -19.43 -4.78 -10.54
N VAL A 284 -18.60 -4.86 -11.59
CA VAL A 284 -18.71 -3.98 -12.77
C VAL A 284 -19.96 -4.29 -13.60
N TYR A 285 -20.31 -5.57 -13.76
CA TYR A 285 -21.56 -5.96 -14.42
C TYR A 285 -22.80 -5.47 -13.64
N ASP A 286 -22.82 -5.65 -12.32
CA ASP A 286 -23.91 -5.18 -11.45
C ASP A 286 -24.14 -3.66 -11.59
N ALA A 287 -23.07 -2.87 -11.52
CA ALA A 287 -23.13 -1.41 -11.63
C ALA A 287 -23.69 -0.93 -12.98
N VAL A 288 -23.21 -1.52 -14.08
CA VAL A 288 -23.50 -1.07 -15.45
C VAL A 288 -24.81 -1.65 -15.98
N SER A 289 -24.99 -2.97 -15.89
CA SER A 289 -26.13 -3.67 -16.48
C SER A 289 -27.34 -3.81 -15.55
N LEU A 290 -27.15 -3.75 -14.23
CA LEU A 290 -28.24 -3.84 -13.25
C LEU A 290 -28.47 -2.52 -12.47
N GLY A 291 -27.55 -1.57 -12.55
CA GLY A 291 -27.65 -0.29 -11.83
C GLY A 291 -27.35 -0.37 -10.34
N LEU A 292 -26.75 -1.48 -9.88
CA LEU A 292 -26.62 -1.80 -8.46
C LEU A 292 -25.27 -1.35 -7.88
N PRO A 293 -25.24 -0.57 -6.78
CA PRO A 293 -24.01 -0.20 -6.09
C PRO A 293 -23.43 -1.35 -5.26
N LEU A 294 -22.12 -1.28 -5.01
CA LEU A 294 -21.38 -2.27 -4.21
C LEU A 294 -21.78 -2.18 -2.73
N THR A 295 -22.78 -2.98 -2.35
CA THR A 295 -23.37 -3.11 -0.99
C THR A 295 -23.04 -4.44 -0.32
N GLU A 296 -22.69 -5.45 -1.12
CA GLU A 296 -22.41 -6.83 -0.70
C GLU A 296 -21.09 -7.33 -1.32
N ARG A 297 -20.48 -8.35 -0.73
CA ARG A 297 -19.37 -9.09 -1.35
C ARG A 297 -19.32 -10.56 -0.91
N TYR A 298 -18.71 -11.40 -1.74
CA TYR A 298 -18.35 -12.76 -1.37
C TYR A 298 -17.14 -12.75 -0.43
N THR A 299 -17.23 -13.50 0.67
CA THR A 299 -16.22 -13.58 1.73
C THR A 299 -16.15 -14.99 2.30
N THR A 300 -14.97 -15.60 2.35
CA THR A 300 -14.77 -16.92 2.95
C THR A 300 -14.68 -16.83 4.48
N ILE A 301 -15.46 -17.64 5.20
CA ILE A 301 -15.30 -17.87 6.64
C ILE A 301 -14.76 -19.30 6.81
N SER A 302 -13.57 -19.46 7.39
CA SER A 302 -12.85 -20.76 7.41
C SER A 302 -11.83 -20.86 8.55
N GLY A 303 -11.10 -21.98 8.59
CA GLY A 303 -10.09 -22.31 9.60
C GLY A 303 -10.57 -23.32 10.64
N GLU A 304 -9.64 -23.96 11.35
CA GLU A 304 -9.93 -25.03 12.32
C GLU A 304 -10.64 -24.52 13.59
N GLY A 305 -10.69 -23.20 13.79
CA GLY A 305 -11.37 -22.55 14.91
C GLY A 305 -12.85 -22.21 14.67
N ILE A 306 -13.40 -22.41 13.46
CA ILE A 306 -14.83 -22.17 13.19
C ILE A 306 -15.62 -23.49 13.14
N ARG A 307 -16.88 -23.50 13.61
CA ARG A 307 -17.72 -24.71 13.57
C ARG A 307 -18.14 -25.09 12.16
N GLU A 308 -18.59 -24.11 11.37
CA GLU A 308 -19.10 -24.31 10.02
C GLU A 308 -18.41 -23.41 8.97
N PRO A 309 -17.27 -23.84 8.41
CA PRO A 309 -16.66 -23.18 7.27
C PRO A 309 -17.61 -23.10 6.07
N GLN A 310 -17.60 -21.96 5.36
CA GLN A 310 -18.45 -21.65 4.20
C GLN A 310 -18.00 -20.36 3.51
N VAL A 311 -18.59 -20.02 2.36
CA VAL A 311 -18.51 -18.67 1.78
C VAL A 311 -19.85 -17.96 2.00
N LEU A 312 -19.78 -16.77 2.59
CA LEU A 312 -20.94 -15.90 2.78
C LEU A 312 -20.92 -14.75 1.78
N ARG A 313 -22.09 -14.43 1.21
CA ARG A 313 -22.36 -13.14 0.58
C ARG A 313 -22.74 -12.15 1.68
N ILE A 314 -21.73 -11.47 2.22
CA ILE A 314 -21.88 -10.55 3.36
C ILE A 314 -22.26 -9.16 2.88
N ARG A 315 -22.94 -8.39 3.73
CA ARG A 315 -23.12 -6.95 3.50
C ARG A 315 -21.92 -6.18 4.06
N ILE A 316 -21.53 -5.08 3.40
CA ILE A 316 -20.34 -4.31 3.77
C ILE A 316 -20.57 -3.62 5.12
N GLY A 317 -19.62 -3.75 6.04
CA GLY A 317 -19.72 -3.24 7.40
C GLY A 317 -20.27 -4.23 8.44
N THR A 318 -20.48 -5.50 8.06
CA THR A 318 -20.86 -6.56 9.02
C THR A 318 -19.69 -6.84 9.98
N ALA A 319 -19.93 -6.86 11.29
CA ALA A 319 -18.91 -7.19 12.30
C ALA A 319 -18.46 -8.66 12.19
N ALA A 320 -17.17 -8.93 12.41
CA ALA A 320 -16.63 -10.29 12.38
C ALA A 320 -17.34 -11.26 13.34
N ARG A 321 -17.77 -10.80 14.53
CA ARG A 321 -18.56 -11.58 15.49
C ARG A 321 -19.88 -12.11 14.90
N GLU A 322 -20.57 -11.34 14.07
CA GLU A 322 -21.81 -11.81 13.43
C GLU A 322 -21.53 -12.88 12.39
N LEU A 323 -20.46 -12.73 11.60
CA LEU A 323 -20.07 -13.72 10.58
C LEU A 323 -19.60 -15.03 11.21
N ILE A 324 -18.92 -14.96 12.36
CA ILE A 324 -18.56 -16.11 13.21
C ILE A 324 -19.82 -16.80 13.73
N GLN A 325 -20.75 -16.04 14.33
CA GLN A 325 -22.01 -16.57 14.87
C GLN A 325 -22.89 -17.23 13.79
N GLN A 326 -23.01 -16.60 12.61
CA GLN A 326 -23.69 -17.17 11.44
C GLN A 326 -22.97 -18.38 10.82
N SER A 327 -21.71 -18.64 11.22
CA SER A 327 -20.90 -19.80 10.84
C SER A 327 -20.80 -20.83 11.98
N GLY A 328 -21.84 -20.91 12.81
CA GLY A 328 -21.98 -21.85 13.91
C GLY A 328 -21.20 -21.45 15.18
N GLY A 329 -20.51 -20.32 15.18
CA GLY A 329 -19.62 -19.90 16.27
C GLY A 329 -18.28 -20.63 16.26
N GLU A 330 -17.51 -20.41 17.32
CA GLU A 330 -16.14 -20.91 17.45
C GLU A 330 -16.04 -22.33 18.04
N ARG A 331 -14.94 -23.00 17.70
CA ARG A 331 -14.43 -24.21 18.36
C ARG A 331 -13.39 -23.78 19.40
N HIS A 332 -13.58 -24.26 20.63
CA HIS A 332 -12.61 -24.12 21.73
C HIS A 332 -12.02 -25.49 22.12
N GLU A 333 -12.08 -26.45 21.18
CA GLU A 333 -11.76 -27.87 21.38
C GLU A 333 -10.24 -28.12 21.48
N HIS A 334 -9.40 -27.15 21.09
CA HIS A 334 -7.93 -27.29 20.99
C HIS A 334 -7.12 -26.10 21.53
N SER A 335 -7.79 -25.02 21.95
CA SER A 335 -7.16 -23.81 22.53
C SER A 335 -8.18 -23.04 23.36
N ALA A 336 -7.71 -22.33 24.39
CA ALA A 336 -8.54 -21.38 25.13
C ALA A 336 -8.87 -20.12 24.30
N GLU A 337 -8.02 -19.78 23.32
CA GLU A 337 -8.14 -18.58 22.49
C GLU A 337 -7.99 -18.94 21.00
N ASN A 338 -8.79 -18.33 20.15
CA ASN A 338 -8.65 -18.37 18.69
C ASN A 338 -8.10 -17.04 18.18
N ARG A 339 -7.42 -17.11 17.02
CA ARG A 339 -6.83 -15.97 16.32
C ARG A 339 -7.70 -15.59 15.12
N HIS A 340 -8.19 -14.36 15.12
CA HIS A 340 -9.06 -13.81 14.07
C HIS A 340 -8.23 -13.09 13.02
N ILE A 341 -8.11 -13.67 11.82
CA ILE A 341 -7.25 -13.14 10.75
C ILE A 341 -8.11 -12.65 9.57
N ILE A 342 -7.87 -11.43 9.11
CA ILE A 342 -8.44 -10.91 7.86
C ILE A 342 -7.47 -11.19 6.72
N GLY A 343 -8.00 -11.74 5.61
CA GLY A 343 -7.19 -12.35 4.56
C GLY A 343 -6.80 -13.79 4.90
N GLY A 344 -5.68 -14.26 4.38
CA GLY A 344 -5.16 -15.62 4.60
C GLY A 344 -3.84 -15.65 5.36
N PRO A 345 -3.26 -16.85 5.57
CA PRO A 345 -2.11 -17.03 6.47
C PRO A 345 -0.78 -16.46 5.95
N MET A 346 -0.67 -16.10 4.66
CA MET A 346 0.58 -15.61 4.07
C MET A 346 0.62 -14.07 3.98
N MET A 347 -0.49 -13.45 3.59
CA MET A 347 -0.59 -11.98 3.43
C MET A 347 -1.41 -11.27 4.50
N GLY A 348 -2.28 -11.98 5.21
CA GLY A 348 -3.25 -11.41 6.15
C GLY A 348 -2.64 -10.78 7.40
N TYR A 349 -3.53 -10.38 8.29
CA TYR A 349 -3.22 -9.77 9.57
C TYR A 349 -4.33 -10.05 10.58
N GLU A 350 -3.97 -9.98 11.86
CA GLU A 350 -4.85 -10.30 12.98
C GLU A 350 -5.66 -9.07 13.40
N ILE A 351 -6.95 -9.25 13.71
CA ILE A 351 -7.83 -8.18 14.21
C ILE A 351 -7.90 -8.20 15.73
N ALA A 352 -7.85 -7.01 16.34
CA ALA A 352 -7.77 -6.86 17.80
C ALA A 352 -9.13 -6.93 18.53
N SER A 353 -10.24 -6.99 17.79
CA SER A 353 -11.57 -7.28 18.32
C SER A 353 -12.43 -7.93 17.23
N PRO A 354 -13.30 -8.91 17.54
CA PRO A 354 -14.29 -9.43 16.62
C PRO A 354 -15.41 -8.43 16.29
N ASP A 355 -15.47 -7.26 16.94
CA ASP A 355 -16.34 -6.14 16.54
C ASP A 355 -15.85 -5.42 15.26
N THR A 356 -14.67 -5.79 14.74
CA THR A 356 -14.09 -5.19 13.53
C THR A 356 -15.01 -5.46 12.33
N PRO A 357 -15.51 -4.41 11.63
CA PRO A 357 -16.48 -4.55 10.56
C PRO A 357 -15.80 -4.79 9.19
N LEU A 358 -16.22 -5.84 8.48
CA LEU A 358 -15.62 -6.19 7.19
C LEU A 358 -16.01 -5.21 6.08
N GLN A 359 -15.03 -4.43 5.62
CA GLN A 359 -15.20 -3.43 4.57
C GLN A 359 -15.08 -4.05 3.16
N LYS A 360 -15.19 -3.22 2.11
CA LYS A 360 -15.13 -3.63 0.68
C LYS A 360 -13.99 -4.62 0.33
N THR A 361 -12.87 -4.57 1.05
CA THR A 361 -11.66 -5.38 0.82
C THR A 361 -11.60 -6.70 1.61
N GLY A 362 -12.52 -6.96 2.54
CA GLY A 362 -12.51 -8.15 3.40
C GLY A 362 -12.93 -9.42 2.67
N ASN A 363 -11.99 -10.08 1.98
CA ASN A 363 -12.25 -11.29 1.19
C ASN A 363 -12.29 -12.59 2.01
N SER A 364 -11.70 -12.61 3.20
CA SER A 364 -11.86 -13.71 4.15
C SER A 364 -11.71 -13.29 5.60
N LEU A 365 -12.37 -14.05 6.46
CA LEU A 365 -12.18 -14.11 7.90
C LEU A 365 -11.76 -15.54 8.26
N LEU A 366 -10.53 -15.69 8.74
CA LEU A 366 -9.89 -16.96 9.01
C LEU A 366 -9.71 -17.12 10.53
N ILE A 367 -10.33 -18.14 11.12
CA ILE A 367 -10.31 -18.41 12.56
C ILE A 367 -9.40 -19.62 12.80
N LEU A 368 -8.20 -19.39 13.31
CA LEU A 368 -7.23 -20.45 13.63
C LEU A 368 -7.08 -20.60 15.15
N PRO A 369 -6.89 -21.83 15.68
CA PRO A 369 -6.46 -22.02 17.06
C PRO A 369 -5.16 -21.25 17.35
N ALA A 370 -5.04 -20.66 18.55
CA ALA A 370 -3.80 -20.00 18.96
C ALA A 370 -2.67 -21.03 19.15
N ALA A 371 -1.82 -21.18 18.13
CA ALA A 371 -0.54 -21.87 18.23
C ALA A 371 0.55 -20.91 18.74
N PRO A 372 1.50 -21.35 19.59
CA PRO A 372 2.65 -20.55 19.97
C PRO A 372 3.47 -20.19 18.72
N ALA A 373 3.87 -18.92 18.61
CA ALA A 373 4.77 -18.51 17.54
C ALA A 373 6.12 -19.25 17.68
N PRO A 374 6.69 -19.79 16.58
CA PRO A 374 8.00 -20.42 16.62
C PRO A 374 9.08 -19.40 17.03
N GLU A 375 10.01 -19.82 17.89
CA GLU A 375 11.05 -18.96 18.44
C GLU A 375 11.99 -18.45 17.32
N GLU A 376 12.14 -17.12 17.20
CA GLU A 376 13.06 -16.52 16.23
C GLU A 376 14.51 -16.84 16.61
N THR A 377 15.23 -17.53 15.73
CA THR A 377 16.65 -17.84 15.90
C THR A 377 17.52 -17.05 14.90
N PRO A 378 18.83 -16.88 15.16
CA PRO A 378 19.72 -16.15 14.26
C PRO A 378 19.77 -16.74 12.84
N CYS A 379 19.87 -15.87 11.83
CA CYS A 379 19.85 -16.27 10.42
C CYS A 379 21.07 -17.14 10.04
N ILE A 380 20.84 -18.44 9.84
CA ILE A 380 21.87 -19.44 9.45
C ILE A 380 22.38 -19.31 8.00
N ARG A 381 21.99 -18.24 7.29
CA ARG A 381 22.38 -17.92 5.90
C ARG A 381 22.11 -18.98 4.82
N CYS A 382 21.13 -19.85 5.01
CA CYS A 382 20.81 -20.98 4.11
C CYS A 382 20.23 -20.64 2.71
N SER A 383 20.29 -19.39 2.24
CA SER A 383 19.75 -18.83 0.98
C SER A 383 18.27 -19.03 0.61
N ARG A 384 17.56 -20.07 1.09
CA ARG A 384 16.16 -20.45 0.75
C ARG A 384 15.18 -19.28 0.53
N CYS A 385 15.27 -18.25 1.37
CA CYS A 385 14.41 -17.06 1.28
C CYS A 385 14.58 -16.24 -0.02
N ALA A 386 15.79 -16.22 -0.61
CA ALA A 386 16.07 -15.63 -1.91
C ALA A 386 15.61 -16.55 -3.04
N ASP A 387 15.93 -17.85 -2.97
CA ASP A 387 15.57 -18.85 -3.99
C ASP A 387 14.05 -18.98 -4.18
N ALA A 388 13.28 -18.77 -3.10
CA ALA A 388 11.81 -18.76 -3.12
C ALA A 388 11.21 -17.36 -3.42
N CYS A 389 12.00 -16.30 -3.59
CA CYS A 389 11.49 -14.94 -3.74
C CYS A 389 10.95 -14.69 -5.16
N PRO A 390 9.62 -14.50 -5.36
CA PRO A 390 9.05 -14.34 -6.70
C PRO A 390 9.42 -13.01 -7.38
N MET A 391 10.11 -12.12 -6.65
CA MET A 391 10.57 -10.81 -7.11
C MET A 391 12.09 -10.74 -7.29
N GLU A 392 12.81 -11.86 -7.22
CA GLU A 392 14.27 -11.95 -7.44
C GLU A 392 15.09 -11.02 -6.50
N LEU A 393 14.57 -10.77 -5.28
CA LEU A 393 15.21 -9.93 -4.24
C LEU A 393 16.18 -10.75 -3.36
N LEU A 394 16.88 -10.05 -2.45
CA LEU A 394 17.80 -10.65 -1.46
C LEU A 394 17.29 -10.43 -0.02
N PRO A 395 16.34 -11.22 0.49
CA PRO A 395 15.71 -11.01 1.81
C PRO A 395 16.70 -10.95 2.97
N GLN A 396 17.79 -11.74 2.95
CA GLN A 396 18.84 -11.67 3.97
C GLN A 396 19.49 -10.28 4.07
N GLN A 397 19.79 -9.64 2.93
CA GLN A 397 20.40 -8.30 2.91
C GLN A 397 19.38 -7.26 3.35
N LEU A 398 18.12 -7.39 2.90
CA LEU A 398 17.03 -6.54 3.36
C LEU A 398 16.79 -6.67 4.87
N LEU A 399 16.88 -7.87 5.47
CA LEU A 399 16.76 -8.07 6.92
C LEU A 399 17.85 -7.29 7.67
N TRP A 400 19.12 -7.48 7.28
CA TRP A 400 20.25 -6.84 7.96
C TRP A 400 20.17 -5.30 7.88
N TYR A 401 19.76 -4.75 6.73
CA TYR A 401 19.52 -3.32 6.57
C TYR A 401 18.24 -2.82 7.28
N SER A 402 17.25 -3.69 7.51
CA SER A 402 16.05 -3.38 8.31
C SER A 402 16.41 -3.31 9.80
N GLN A 403 17.05 -4.34 10.34
CA GLN A 403 17.52 -4.40 11.74
C GLN A 403 18.50 -3.28 12.11
N SER A 404 19.21 -2.71 11.12
CA SER A 404 20.11 -1.56 11.30
C SER A 404 19.55 -0.22 10.80
N ASN A 405 18.25 -0.15 10.48
CA ASN A 405 17.54 1.07 10.02
C ASN A 405 18.24 1.82 8.85
N GLN A 406 18.94 1.10 7.97
CA GLN A 406 19.69 1.67 6.86
C GLN A 406 18.77 1.98 5.67
N HIS A 407 17.87 2.96 5.82
CA HIS A 407 16.86 3.37 4.84
C HIS A 407 17.42 3.55 3.42
N ASN A 408 18.60 4.16 3.28
CA ASN A 408 19.25 4.35 1.98
C ASN A 408 19.72 3.03 1.34
N ARG A 409 20.18 2.06 2.13
CA ARG A 409 20.51 0.70 1.64
C ARG A 409 19.24 -0.05 1.26
N LEU A 410 18.18 0.03 2.05
CA LEU A 410 16.89 -0.60 1.73
C LEU A 410 16.30 -0.08 0.41
N LYS A 411 16.43 1.22 0.12
CA LYS A 411 16.10 1.79 -1.20
C LYS A 411 16.99 1.23 -2.32
N GLN A 412 18.32 1.19 -2.12
CA GLN A 412 19.27 0.61 -3.10
C GLN A 412 19.01 -0.87 -3.39
N TYR A 413 18.67 -1.66 -2.37
CA TYR A 413 18.33 -3.08 -2.48
C TYR A 413 16.85 -3.33 -2.81
N ARG A 414 16.15 -2.31 -3.33
CA ARG A 414 14.81 -2.40 -3.93
C ARG A 414 13.71 -2.93 -2.97
N LEU A 415 13.74 -2.57 -1.69
CA LEU A 415 12.74 -2.98 -0.68
C LEU A 415 11.28 -2.76 -1.13
N PHE A 416 11.02 -1.69 -1.88
CA PHE A 416 9.66 -1.37 -2.36
C PHE A 416 9.11 -2.35 -3.40
N ASP A 417 9.96 -3.11 -4.09
CA ASP A 417 9.54 -4.17 -5.01
C ASP A 417 9.12 -5.47 -4.28
N CYS A 418 9.34 -5.55 -2.96
CA CYS A 418 8.84 -6.67 -2.17
C CYS A 418 7.31 -6.64 -2.12
N ILE A 419 6.64 -7.65 -2.65
CA ILE A 419 5.17 -7.76 -2.66
C ILE A 419 4.55 -8.24 -1.33
N GLU A 420 5.34 -8.33 -0.26
CA GLU A 420 4.90 -8.72 1.11
C GLU A 420 4.20 -10.10 1.22
N CYS A 421 4.41 -10.97 0.25
CA CYS A 421 3.77 -12.28 0.11
C CYS A 421 4.05 -13.33 1.21
N GLY A 422 4.71 -13.03 2.33
CA GLY A 422 5.00 -14.01 3.40
C GLY A 422 6.05 -15.10 3.08
N ILE A 423 6.23 -15.50 1.82
CA ILE A 423 7.02 -16.69 1.38
C ILE A 423 8.39 -16.79 2.03
N CYS A 424 9.15 -15.68 2.05
CA CYS A 424 10.51 -15.68 2.57
C CYS A 424 10.58 -16.02 4.07
N ALA A 425 9.55 -15.69 4.86
CA ALA A 425 9.42 -16.10 6.26
C ALA A 425 8.97 -17.57 6.36
N ALA A 426 7.97 -17.99 5.56
CA ALA A 426 7.47 -19.37 5.55
C ALA A 426 8.53 -20.43 5.21
N VAL A 427 9.52 -20.11 4.36
CA VAL A 427 10.65 -21.01 4.04
C VAL A 427 11.86 -20.85 4.97
N CYS A 428 11.78 -20.00 6.01
CA CYS A 428 12.91 -19.68 6.89
C CYS A 428 13.05 -20.75 7.98
N PRO A 429 14.13 -21.57 8.00
CA PRO A 429 14.34 -22.54 9.06
C PRO A 429 14.67 -21.90 10.41
N SER A 430 14.99 -20.60 10.42
CA SER A 430 15.24 -19.80 11.63
C SER A 430 13.97 -19.10 12.18
N ALA A 431 12.79 -19.36 11.61
CA ALA A 431 11.50 -18.77 11.98
C ALA A 431 11.38 -17.22 11.88
N ILE A 432 12.38 -16.54 11.30
CA ILE A 432 12.46 -15.07 11.27
C ILE A 432 11.24 -14.46 10.53
N PRO A 433 10.50 -13.51 11.14
CA PRO A 433 9.31 -12.87 10.55
C PRO A 433 9.69 -11.78 9.54
N LEU A 434 10.46 -12.15 8.50
CA LEU A 434 11.09 -11.27 7.51
C LEU A 434 10.15 -10.19 6.95
N VAL A 435 8.90 -10.54 6.65
CA VAL A 435 7.92 -9.62 6.06
C VAL A 435 7.46 -8.54 7.04
N GLN A 436 7.44 -8.79 8.35
CA GLN A 436 7.10 -7.77 9.34
C GLN A 436 8.20 -6.71 9.45
N TYR A 437 9.49 -7.12 9.40
CA TYR A 437 10.61 -6.20 9.28
C TYR A 437 10.50 -5.31 8.02
N TYR A 438 10.09 -5.87 6.88
CA TYR A 438 9.92 -5.13 5.63
C TYR A 438 8.71 -4.18 5.67
N ARG A 439 7.59 -4.61 6.26
CA ARG A 439 6.39 -3.78 6.49
C ARG A 439 6.72 -2.56 7.36
N HIS A 440 7.38 -2.78 8.49
CA HIS A 440 7.87 -1.71 9.37
C HIS A 440 8.82 -0.77 8.62
N SER A 441 9.87 -1.30 7.99
CA SER A 441 10.86 -0.47 7.29
C SER A 441 10.28 0.33 6.12
N LYS A 442 9.30 -0.22 5.38
CA LYS A 442 8.56 0.54 4.37
C LYS A 442 7.71 1.65 4.99
N GLY A 443 7.07 1.39 6.13
CA GLY A 443 6.31 2.38 6.90
C GLY A 443 7.17 3.56 7.33
N ASP A 444 8.32 3.27 7.95
CA ASP A 444 9.27 4.26 8.44
C ASP A 444 9.89 5.09 7.30
N ILE A 445 10.25 4.44 6.19
CA ILE A 445 10.73 5.15 4.99
C ILE A 445 9.62 6.03 4.38
N ARG A 446 8.37 5.53 4.28
CA ARG A 446 7.23 6.33 3.80
C ARG A 446 6.96 7.54 4.72
N ALA A 447 7.07 7.37 6.04
CA ALA A 447 6.91 8.45 7.01
C ALA A 447 8.05 9.50 6.89
N ALA A 448 9.29 9.05 6.72
CA ALA A 448 10.45 9.92 6.49
C ALA A 448 10.32 10.69 5.15
N ASP A 449 9.95 10.02 4.06
CA ASP A 449 9.78 10.61 2.73
C ASP A 449 8.55 11.53 2.66
N LYS A 450 7.49 11.28 3.45
CA LYS A 450 6.40 12.24 3.63
C LYS A 450 6.89 13.48 4.39
N LYS A 451 7.56 13.31 5.53
CA LYS A 451 8.10 14.42 6.34
C LYS A 451 9.09 15.28 5.54
N ALA A 452 9.91 14.67 4.68
CA ALA A 452 10.80 15.39 3.76
C ALA A 452 10.02 16.22 2.73
N ARG A 453 9.00 15.66 2.08
CA ARG A 453 8.13 16.41 1.14
C ARG A 453 7.32 17.51 1.83
N ASP A 454 6.77 17.26 3.01
CA ASP A 454 6.04 18.26 3.79
C ASP A 454 6.96 19.44 4.16
N ALA A 455 8.22 19.17 4.52
CA ALA A 455 9.24 20.19 4.79
C ALA A 455 9.69 20.94 3.54
N GLU A 456 9.87 20.26 2.41
CA GLU A 456 10.17 20.87 1.10
C GLU A 456 9.04 21.84 0.69
N HIS A 457 7.79 21.38 0.71
CA HIS A 457 6.61 22.19 0.41
C HIS A 457 6.39 23.33 1.42
N ALA A 458 6.86 23.19 2.67
CA ALA A 458 6.89 24.29 3.63
C ALA A 458 7.97 25.33 3.28
N ARG A 459 9.16 24.89 2.86
CA ARG A 459 10.25 25.78 2.43
C ARG A 459 9.89 26.55 1.16
N THR A 460 9.39 25.89 0.12
CA THR A 460 8.95 26.55 -1.13
C THR A 460 7.85 27.58 -0.88
N ARG A 461 6.89 27.30 0.02
CA ARG A 461 5.86 28.28 0.41
C ARG A 461 6.42 29.45 1.23
N HIS A 462 7.47 29.23 2.02
CA HIS A 462 8.17 30.31 2.73
C HIS A 462 8.96 31.19 1.75
N GLU A 463 9.78 30.58 0.89
CA GLU A 463 10.56 31.25 -0.17
C GLU A 463 9.64 32.09 -1.06
N ALA A 464 8.53 31.53 -1.56
CA ALA A 464 7.56 32.24 -2.40
C ALA A 464 6.84 33.38 -1.66
N ARG A 465 6.58 33.25 -0.34
CA ARG A 465 6.01 34.33 0.49
C ARG A 465 7.01 35.46 0.70
N THR A 466 8.27 35.14 0.97
CA THR A 466 9.35 36.12 1.17
C THR A 466 9.61 36.89 -0.13
N ALA A 467 9.78 36.20 -1.25
CA ALA A 467 9.94 36.82 -2.57
C ALA A 467 8.76 37.72 -2.97
N ARG A 468 7.52 37.39 -2.54
CA ARG A 468 6.36 38.28 -2.76
C ARG A 468 6.46 39.55 -1.90
N LEU A 469 6.77 39.42 -0.61
CA LEU A 469 6.94 40.56 0.29
C LEU A 469 8.09 41.48 -0.14
N GLU A 470 9.17 40.91 -0.69
CA GLU A 470 10.30 41.65 -1.26
C GLU A 470 9.90 42.44 -2.51
N ARG A 471 9.14 41.84 -3.44
CA ARG A 471 8.57 42.58 -4.59
C ARG A 471 7.63 43.69 -4.15
N GLU A 472 6.67 43.40 -3.26
CA GLU A 472 5.75 44.40 -2.73
C GLU A 472 6.49 45.56 -2.03
N ALA A 473 7.64 45.28 -1.38
CA ALA A 473 8.49 46.29 -0.74
C ALA A 473 9.31 47.10 -1.76
N ALA A 474 9.88 46.46 -2.77
CA ALA A 474 10.63 47.11 -3.85
C ALA A 474 9.72 48.03 -4.68
N GLU A 475 8.50 47.58 -5.00
CA GLU A 475 7.47 48.39 -5.66
C GLU A 475 7.09 49.62 -4.83
N ARG A 476 6.86 49.44 -3.52
CA ARG A 476 6.61 50.56 -2.59
C ARG A 476 7.79 51.53 -2.49
N GLN A 477 9.02 51.03 -2.48
CA GLN A 477 10.22 51.88 -2.47
C GLN A 477 10.36 52.66 -3.79
N ALA A 478 10.17 52.01 -4.93
CA ALA A 478 10.21 52.65 -6.25
C ALA A 478 9.12 53.74 -6.41
N GLN A 479 7.91 53.51 -5.88
CA GLN A 479 6.85 54.53 -5.84
C GLN A 479 7.26 55.74 -4.97
N MET A 480 7.88 55.50 -3.81
CA MET A 480 8.36 56.57 -2.92
C MET A 480 9.53 57.35 -3.52
N ASP A 481 10.47 56.69 -4.20
CA ASP A 481 11.57 57.35 -4.89
C ASP A 481 11.12 58.11 -6.14
N ALA A 482 10.18 57.57 -6.93
CA ALA A 482 9.56 58.29 -8.04
C ALA A 482 8.78 59.54 -7.56
N ARG A 483 8.09 59.44 -6.42
CA ARG A 483 7.43 60.60 -5.78
C ARG A 483 8.47 61.64 -5.30
N ARG A 484 9.59 61.19 -4.72
CA ARG A 484 10.69 62.05 -4.29
C ARG A 484 11.41 62.72 -5.46
N ALA A 485 11.56 62.03 -6.59
CA ALA A 485 12.11 62.57 -7.83
C ALA A 485 11.21 63.69 -8.38
N LYS A 486 9.90 63.43 -8.56
CA LYS A 486 8.93 64.44 -9.01
C LYS A 486 8.88 65.68 -8.10
N LEU A 487 9.01 65.50 -6.78
CA LEU A 487 9.08 66.62 -5.83
C LEU A 487 10.38 67.44 -5.96
N ARG A 488 11.52 66.79 -6.26
CA ARG A 488 12.78 67.49 -6.56
C ARG A 488 12.74 68.22 -7.89
N GLU A 489 12.14 67.61 -8.91
CA GLU A 489 11.97 68.18 -10.25
C GLU A 489 11.07 69.43 -10.22
N ALA A 490 9.94 69.36 -9.50
CA ALA A 490 9.06 70.52 -9.25
C ALA A 490 9.72 71.63 -8.40
N ALA A 491 10.68 71.28 -7.52
CA ALA A 491 11.45 72.26 -6.76
C ALA A 491 12.62 72.88 -7.56
N ALA A 492 13.16 72.14 -8.55
CA ALA A 492 14.22 72.61 -9.43
C ALA A 492 13.69 73.49 -10.57
N ASN A 493 12.41 73.36 -10.94
CA ASN A 493 11.78 74.10 -12.03
C ASN A 493 10.48 74.79 -11.54
N PRO A 494 10.59 75.85 -10.71
CA PRO A 494 9.43 76.52 -10.14
C PRO A 494 8.65 77.30 -11.23
N ALA A 495 7.41 76.87 -11.49
CA ALA A 495 6.51 77.58 -12.40
C ALA A 495 6.19 78.99 -11.88
N PRO A 496 6.07 80.01 -12.76
CA PRO A 496 5.73 81.37 -12.35
C PRO A 496 4.33 81.42 -11.73
N ALA A 497 4.16 82.23 -10.69
CA ALA A 497 2.93 82.31 -9.92
C ALA A 497 1.76 82.86 -10.76
N ALA A 498 0.77 82.00 -11.05
CA ALA A 498 -0.49 82.38 -11.68
C ALA A 498 -1.47 82.95 -10.63
N PRO A 499 -2.29 83.97 -10.98
CA PRO A 499 -3.17 84.65 -10.03
C PRO A 499 -4.41 83.80 -9.64
N PRO A 500 -5.02 84.08 -8.48
CA PRO A 500 -6.21 83.36 -8.02
C PRO A 500 -7.46 83.73 -8.84
N SER A 501 -8.22 82.71 -9.25
CA SER A 501 -9.52 82.84 -9.92
C SER A 501 -10.69 82.55 -8.96
N PRO A 502 -11.89 83.13 -9.18
CA PRO A 502 -12.87 83.32 -8.10
C PRO A 502 -13.77 82.11 -7.81
N ILE A 503 -14.31 82.08 -6.59
CA ILE A 503 -15.27 81.09 -6.10
C ILE A 503 -16.68 81.39 -6.63
N THR A 504 -17.27 80.47 -7.40
CA THR A 504 -18.71 80.49 -7.72
C THR A 504 -19.43 79.35 -7.00
N ARG A 505 -20.37 79.69 -6.11
CA ARG A 505 -21.33 78.75 -5.52
C ARG A 505 -22.51 78.53 -6.48
N LYS A 506 -23.06 77.31 -6.51
CA LYS A 506 -24.44 77.02 -6.92
C LYS A 506 -25.00 75.89 -6.04
N ASP A 507 -26.30 75.99 -5.77
CA ASP A 507 -27.04 75.17 -4.81
C ASP A 507 -27.61 73.86 -5.44
N PRO A 508 -28.15 72.90 -4.64
CA PRO A 508 -28.17 71.48 -5.01
C PRO A 508 -29.54 70.88 -5.40
N ASN A 509 -29.51 69.56 -5.68
CA ASN A 509 -30.62 68.57 -5.78
C ASN A 509 -31.50 68.56 -7.05
N PRO A 510 -32.14 67.41 -7.39
CA PRO A 510 -31.84 65.99 -7.12
C PRO A 510 -31.69 65.19 -8.47
N PRO A 511 -31.70 63.83 -8.59
CA PRO A 511 -32.74 62.88 -8.13
C PRO A 511 -32.19 61.63 -7.40
N GLU A 512 -33.09 60.69 -7.07
CA GLU A 512 -32.86 59.55 -6.17
C GLU A 512 -32.15 58.33 -6.79
N LYS A 513 -31.50 57.51 -5.94
CA LYS A 513 -31.67 56.04 -6.00
C LYS A 513 -31.37 55.32 -4.67
N TYR A 514 -32.31 54.44 -4.33
CA TYR A 514 -32.47 53.58 -3.15
C TYR A 514 -31.28 52.66 -2.78
N ILE A 515 -31.01 52.51 -1.48
CA ILE A 515 -30.56 51.26 -0.79
C ILE A 515 -30.72 51.44 0.75
N PRO A 516 -31.07 50.40 1.54
CA PRO A 516 -31.72 50.61 2.86
C PRO A 516 -30.83 50.57 4.13
N ASN A 517 -31.21 51.44 5.07
CA ASN A 517 -31.17 51.33 6.55
C ASN A 517 -30.12 50.45 7.27
N ARG A 518 -29.27 51.11 8.07
CA ARG A 518 -28.95 50.67 9.45
C ARG A 518 -28.86 51.88 10.40
N PRO A 519 -29.46 51.85 11.61
CA PRO A 519 -29.57 53.03 12.48
C PRO A 519 -28.25 53.47 13.16
N PRO A 520 -28.18 54.70 13.73
CA PRO A 520 -26.93 55.44 13.89
C PRO A 520 -26.33 55.43 15.30
N SER A 521 -25.07 55.89 15.41
CA SER A 521 -24.48 56.44 16.64
C SER A 521 -23.44 57.51 16.31
N GLY A 522 -23.79 58.77 16.54
CA GLY A 522 -22.84 59.87 16.77
C GLY A 522 -22.77 60.17 18.28
N ILE A 523 -21.89 61.03 18.82
CA ILE A 523 -20.72 61.79 18.32
C ILE A 523 -19.90 62.12 19.58
N THR A 524 -18.56 62.02 19.56
CA THR A 524 -17.61 62.98 20.21
C THR A 524 -16.14 62.55 19.99
N THR A 525 -15.47 63.26 19.08
CA THR A 525 -14.16 63.97 19.23
C THR A 525 -12.99 63.42 20.10
N VAL A 526 -11.78 63.73 19.61
CA VAL A 526 -10.44 63.74 20.27
C VAL A 526 -9.65 62.42 20.24
N SER A 527 -8.32 62.55 20.35
CA SER A 527 -7.25 61.60 19.99
C SER A 527 -6.79 60.67 21.14
N ASP A 528 -5.71 59.92 20.89
CA ASP A 528 -4.83 59.30 21.90
C ASP A 528 -5.32 58.05 22.66
N GLY A 529 -6.43 57.44 22.23
CA GLY A 529 -6.92 56.17 22.79
C GLY A 529 -6.28 54.86 22.26
N LYS A 530 -5.56 54.87 21.12
CA LYS A 530 -5.29 53.64 20.34
C LYS A 530 -4.29 52.64 20.96
N THR A 531 -3.35 53.09 21.80
CA THR A 531 -2.40 52.20 22.51
C THR A 531 -3.07 51.50 23.69
N ALA A 532 -3.72 52.28 24.56
CA ALA A 532 -4.43 51.78 25.73
C ALA A 532 -5.54 50.77 25.36
N THR A 533 -6.27 50.98 24.26
CA THR A 533 -7.27 50.00 23.78
C THR A 533 -6.69 48.66 23.35
N ILE A 534 -5.44 48.63 22.87
CA ILE A 534 -4.76 47.39 22.47
C ILE A 534 -4.26 46.63 23.69
N GLU A 535 -3.73 47.31 24.72
CA GLU A 535 -3.40 46.65 25.99
C GLU A 535 -4.64 46.14 26.72
N ALA A 536 -5.70 46.95 26.79
CA ALA A 536 -6.99 46.53 27.35
C ALA A 536 -7.65 45.38 26.58
N ALA A 537 -7.28 45.14 25.31
CA ALA A 537 -7.68 43.95 24.56
C ALA A 537 -6.79 42.73 24.90
N LYS A 538 -5.47 42.92 25.02
CA LYS A 538 -4.52 41.87 25.43
C LYS A 538 -4.81 41.34 26.84
N THR A 539 -5.09 42.22 27.81
CA THR A 539 -5.43 41.81 29.18
C THR A 539 -6.77 41.06 29.25
N ARG A 540 -7.80 41.49 28.51
CA ARG A 540 -9.06 40.74 28.40
C ARG A 540 -8.90 39.39 27.68
N ALA A 541 -8.00 39.29 26.70
CA ALA A 541 -7.67 38.01 26.08
C ALA A 541 -6.88 37.08 27.02
N ALA A 542 -5.98 37.63 27.85
CA ALA A 542 -5.26 36.89 28.88
C ALA A 542 -6.20 36.38 29.99
N ALA A 543 -7.12 37.23 30.48
CA ALA A 543 -8.15 36.86 31.45
C ALA A 543 -9.01 35.70 30.93
N ARG A 544 -9.58 35.83 29.72
CA ARG A 544 -10.36 34.75 29.10
C ARG A 544 -9.58 33.46 28.86
N ARG A 545 -8.26 33.55 28.66
CA ARG A 545 -7.39 32.37 28.57
C ARG A 545 -7.17 31.72 29.94
N ALA A 546 -7.04 32.51 31.02
CA ALA A 546 -6.94 32.02 32.38
C ALA A 546 -8.27 31.38 32.85
N GLU A 547 -9.41 32.03 32.60
CA GLU A 547 -10.75 31.49 32.85
C GLU A 547 -10.95 30.15 32.13
N ARG A 548 -10.56 30.06 30.84
CA ARG A 548 -10.67 28.80 30.07
C ARG A 548 -9.75 27.70 30.59
N LEU A 549 -8.55 28.04 31.08
CA LEU A 549 -7.65 27.08 31.73
C LEU A 549 -8.20 26.60 33.08
N ALA A 550 -8.79 27.49 33.88
CA ALA A 550 -9.45 27.15 35.15
C ALA A 550 -10.69 26.27 34.96
N ALA A 551 -11.50 26.54 33.93
CA ALA A 551 -12.61 25.68 33.54
C ALA A 551 -12.12 24.29 33.08
N GLN A 552 -11.00 24.22 32.36
CA GLN A 552 -10.42 22.95 31.92
C GLN A 552 -9.82 22.10 33.04
N THR A 553 -9.37 22.69 34.16
CA THR A 553 -9.01 21.92 35.36
C THR A 553 -10.22 21.49 36.19
N GLN A 554 -11.36 22.18 36.11
CA GLN A 554 -12.60 21.78 36.81
C GLN A 554 -13.35 20.64 36.13
N THR A 555 -13.12 20.38 34.83
CA THR A 555 -13.74 19.26 34.09
C THR A 555 -12.93 17.95 34.13
N ALA A 556 -11.96 17.81 35.04
CA ALA A 556 -11.02 16.68 35.09
C ALA A 556 -11.19 15.75 36.31
N GLU A 557 -12.02 16.09 37.30
CA GLU A 557 -12.20 15.31 38.53
C GLU A 557 -13.69 15.00 38.81
N THR A 558 -14.22 13.92 38.22
CA THR A 558 -15.49 13.31 38.68
C THR A 558 -15.57 11.80 38.37
N PRO A 559 -15.12 10.94 39.29
CA PRO A 559 -15.62 9.56 39.39
C PRO A 559 -16.96 9.53 40.15
N PRO A 560 -17.81 8.49 39.99
CA PRO A 560 -19.08 8.37 40.71
C PRO A 560 -18.87 8.13 42.22
N SER A 561 -19.85 8.54 43.03
CA SER A 561 -19.79 8.46 44.49
C SER A 561 -20.57 7.26 45.04
N GLU A 562 -19.97 6.55 46.00
CA GLU A 562 -20.70 5.97 47.13
C GLU A 562 -20.38 6.74 48.42
N THR A 563 -20.96 6.32 49.54
CA THR A 563 -21.28 7.23 50.68
C THR A 563 -20.41 6.95 51.91
N THR A 564 -19.85 7.99 52.56
CA THR A 564 -19.92 8.27 54.02
C THR A 564 -19.01 9.44 54.45
N ALA A 565 -19.16 9.88 55.71
CA ALA A 565 -18.62 11.14 56.24
C ALA A 565 -17.13 11.12 56.65
N GLY A 566 -16.51 12.30 56.72
CA GLY A 566 -15.16 12.50 57.27
C GLY A 566 -14.48 13.77 56.75
N SER A 567 -14.58 14.88 57.50
CA SER A 567 -13.92 16.15 57.17
C SER A 567 -12.60 16.34 57.94
N ALA A 568 -11.71 17.16 57.37
CA ALA A 568 -10.51 17.73 58.02
C ALA A 568 -9.26 16.82 58.25
N ASP A 569 -8.77 16.13 57.21
CA ASP A 569 -7.34 15.69 57.19
C ASP A 569 -6.67 15.57 55.79
N LYS A 570 -7.29 16.14 54.74
CA LYS A 570 -6.83 15.92 53.34
C LYS A 570 -5.54 16.64 52.96
N SER A 571 -5.15 17.71 53.65
CA SER A 571 -3.91 18.46 53.38
C SER A 571 -2.65 17.69 53.81
N ALA A 572 -2.65 17.10 55.01
CA ALA A 572 -1.55 16.29 55.51
C ALA A 572 -1.31 15.04 54.65
N ALA A 573 -2.39 14.37 54.23
CA ALA A 573 -2.32 13.20 53.34
C ALA A 573 -1.65 13.50 51.99
N ILE A 574 -1.89 14.68 51.41
CA ILE A 574 -1.32 15.06 50.10
C ILE A 574 0.19 15.33 50.20
N GLU A 575 0.65 16.04 51.23
CA GLU A 575 2.10 16.23 51.42
C GLU A 575 2.81 14.93 51.82
N ALA A 576 2.17 14.07 52.63
CA ALA A 576 2.70 12.73 52.91
C ALA A 576 2.80 11.86 51.64
N ALA A 577 1.87 12.00 50.68
CA ALA A 577 1.94 11.32 49.39
C ALA A 577 3.08 11.87 48.50
N LYS A 578 3.24 13.20 48.42
CA LYS A 578 4.36 13.85 47.71
C LYS A 578 5.71 13.45 48.30
N ALA A 579 5.84 13.41 49.63
CA ALA A 579 7.06 12.96 50.31
C ALA A 579 7.42 11.51 49.96
N ARG A 580 6.43 10.59 49.96
CA ARG A 580 6.62 9.19 49.55
C ARG A 580 6.98 9.06 48.06
N ALA A 581 6.39 9.88 47.19
CA ALA A 581 6.75 9.91 45.77
C ALA A 581 8.17 10.46 45.53
N ALA A 582 8.60 11.47 46.30
CA ALA A 582 9.96 11.99 46.27
C ALA A 582 10.98 10.97 46.80
N ALA A 583 10.69 10.29 47.91
CA ALA A 583 11.52 9.21 48.46
C ALA A 583 11.71 8.08 47.44
N ARG A 584 10.61 7.55 46.87
CA ARG A 584 10.68 6.51 45.82
C ARG A 584 11.42 6.95 44.56
N ARG A 585 11.40 8.25 44.24
CA ARG A 585 12.21 8.80 43.13
C ARG A 585 13.69 8.88 43.50
N ALA A 586 14.03 9.15 44.75
CA ALA A 586 15.40 9.14 45.25
C ALA A 586 15.97 7.71 45.29
N GLU A 587 15.21 6.75 45.86
CA GLU A 587 15.54 5.32 45.85
C GLU A 587 15.75 4.81 44.41
N ARG A 588 14.88 5.19 43.47
CA ARG A 588 15.00 4.80 42.06
C ARG A 588 16.18 5.45 41.32
N LEU A 589 16.71 6.58 41.80
CA LEU A 589 17.98 7.13 41.29
C LEU A 589 19.19 6.44 41.94
N ALA A 590 19.15 6.14 43.24
CA ALA A 590 20.21 5.40 43.94
C ALA A 590 20.40 3.98 43.37
N ALA A 591 19.28 3.28 43.11
CA ALA A 591 19.26 1.98 42.45
C ALA A 591 19.63 2.03 40.95
N GLN A 592 19.98 3.20 40.39
CA GLN A 592 20.60 3.36 39.08
C GLN A 592 22.09 3.74 39.15
N THR A 593 22.67 3.79 40.36
CA THR A 593 24.12 3.96 40.59
C THR A 593 24.81 2.73 41.19
N GLU A 594 24.07 1.74 41.66
CA GLU A 594 24.61 0.45 42.15
C GLU A 594 24.29 -0.70 41.19
N THR A 595 25.10 -0.88 40.13
CA THR A 595 25.09 -2.13 39.33
C THR A 595 26.38 -2.32 38.48
N THR A 596 27.56 -2.10 39.07
CA THR A 596 28.85 -2.42 38.42
C THR A 596 29.87 -3.02 39.39
N GLU A 597 29.68 -4.30 39.70
CA GLU A 597 30.77 -5.24 40.01
C GLU A 597 30.45 -6.58 39.31
N THR A 598 31.35 -7.46 38.88
CA THR A 598 32.75 -7.45 38.42
C THR A 598 33.04 -8.96 38.24
N PRO A 599 33.47 -9.47 37.07
CA PRO A 599 33.84 -10.88 36.92
C PRO A 599 35.19 -11.18 37.62
N PRO A 600 35.49 -12.45 37.96
CA PRO A 600 36.61 -12.80 38.84
C PRO A 600 37.99 -12.49 38.26
N SER A 601 38.94 -12.30 39.18
CA SER A 601 40.32 -11.87 38.91
C SER A 601 41.27 -13.03 38.64
N GLU A 602 42.11 -12.90 37.61
CA GLU A 602 43.45 -13.50 37.57
C GLU A 602 44.53 -12.43 37.36
N THR A 603 45.77 -12.77 37.75
CA THR A 603 46.76 -11.78 38.20
C THR A 603 47.76 -11.39 37.12
N THR A 604 47.97 -10.09 36.89
CA THR A 604 49.30 -9.58 36.48
C THR A 604 49.47 -8.09 36.79
N THR A 605 50.71 -7.70 37.11
CA THR A 605 51.12 -6.32 37.43
C THR A 605 51.47 -5.52 36.16
N VAL A 606 51.41 -4.18 36.24
CA VAL A 606 52.44 -3.19 35.79
C VAL A 606 51.86 -1.76 35.82
N SER A 607 52.77 -0.77 35.94
CA SER A 607 52.56 0.63 36.32
C SER A 607 52.14 1.61 35.21
N ALA A 608 51.66 2.77 35.66
CA ALA A 608 51.85 4.15 35.16
C ALA A 608 51.70 4.52 33.65
N ASP A 609 52.21 3.77 32.68
CA ASP A 609 52.48 4.27 31.32
C ASP A 609 51.24 4.59 30.46
N LYS A 610 50.05 4.14 30.89
CA LYS A 610 48.80 4.33 30.15
C LYS A 610 48.34 5.80 30.09
N THR A 611 48.70 6.66 31.05
CA THR A 611 48.35 8.08 31.00
C THR A 611 49.18 8.84 29.97
N ALA A 612 50.49 8.59 29.90
CA ALA A 612 51.38 9.19 28.91
C ALA A 612 51.00 8.79 27.47
N ALA A 613 50.66 7.51 27.24
CA ALA A 613 50.23 7.02 25.93
C ALA A 613 48.94 7.69 25.42
N ILE A 614 47.99 7.99 26.32
CA ILE A 614 46.72 8.64 25.96
C ILE A 614 46.94 10.13 25.60
N GLU A 615 47.81 10.85 26.30
CA GLU A 615 48.18 12.22 25.94
C GLU A 615 48.93 12.28 24.60
N ALA A 616 49.89 11.38 24.37
CA ALA A 616 50.60 11.27 23.10
C ALA A 616 49.65 10.98 21.91
N ALA A 617 48.64 10.12 22.10
CA ALA A 617 47.63 9.83 21.09
C ALA A 617 46.75 11.05 20.76
N LYS A 618 46.33 11.83 21.77
CA LYS A 618 45.61 13.10 21.58
C LYS A 618 46.46 14.14 20.84
N ALA A 619 47.73 14.27 21.21
CA ALA A 619 48.68 15.17 20.53
C ALA A 619 48.85 14.81 19.05
N HIS A 620 49.01 13.53 18.71
CA HIS A 620 49.06 13.08 17.32
C HIS A 620 47.76 13.31 16.54
N ALA A 621 46.60 13.16 17.18
CA ALA A 621 45.30 13.47 16.57
C ALA A 621 45.14 14.98 16.31
N ALA A 622 45.57 15.83 17.25
CA ALA A 622 45.58 17.28 17.09
C ALA A 622 46.54 17.73 15.97
N ALA A 623 47.77 17.20 15.94
CA ALA A 623 48.75 17.49 14.91
C ALA A 623 48.27 17.08 13.51
N ARG A 624 47.63 15.90 13.36
CA ARG A 624 47.00 15.48 12.10
C ARG A 624 45.84 16.39 11.68
N LYS A 625 45.05 16.90 12.63
CA LYS A 625 43.96 17.85 12.35
C LYS A 625 44.51 19.21 11.90
N ALA A 626 45.58 19.70 12.54
CA ALA A 626 46.26 20.94 12.16
C ALA A 626 46.90 20.83 10.76
N ALA A 627 47.65 19.76 10.47
CA ALA A 627 48.25 19.52 9.16
C ALA A 627 47.20 19.44 8.03
N ARG A 628 46.03 18.85 8.30
CA ARG A 628 44.92 18.76 7.34
C ARG A 628 44.21 20.10 7.09
N LEU A 629 44.31 21.05 8.01
CA LEU A 629 43.80 22.43 7.84
C LEU A 629 44.82 23.35 7.17
N ALA A 630 46.13 23.13 7.40
CA ALA A 630 47.20 23.82 6.69
C ALA A 630 47.27 23.45 5.20
N ALA A 631 46.78 22.27 4.82
CA ALA A 631 46.78 21.77 3.44
C ALA A 631 45.64 22.30 2.55
N SER A 632 44.87 23.30 2.98
CA SER A 632 43.70 23.83 2.23
C SER A 632 43.61 25.37 2.21
N GLY A 633 44.72 26.06 1.88
CA GLY A 633 44.75 27.51 1.70
C GLY A 633 45.63 27.92 0.51
N ASN A 634 45.08 28.78 -0.36
CA ASN A 634 45.64 29.28 -1.64
C ASN A 634 45.86 28.20 -2.74
N SER A 635 45.61 28.47 -4.03
CA SER A 635 45.03 29.66 -4.69
C SER A 635 44.44 29.32 -6.10
N ALA A 636 43.78 30.31 -6.71
CA ALA A 636 43.29 30.42 -8.11
C ALA A 636 44.22 29.84 -9.21
N GLU A 637 43.79 29.54 -10.45
CA GLU A 637 42.53 29.70 -11.22
C GLU A 637 42.53 28.64 -12.37
N VAL A 638 41.45 28.29 -13.09
CA VAL A 638 40.97 28.91 -14.36
C VAL A 638 39.80 28.07 -14.95
N SER A 639 38.81 28.74 -15.56
CA SER A 639 37.77 28.26 -16.51
C SER A 639 36.75 27.17 -16.07
N ALA A 640 35.65 27.07 -16.83
CA ALA A 640 34.47 26.28 -16.50
C ALA A 640 33.91 25.50 -17.70
N ALA A 641 33.31 24.33 -17.43
CA ALA A 641 32.41 23.61 -18.32
C ALA A 641 31.38 22.83 -17.46
N GLU A 642 30.13 22.72 -17.92
CA GLU A 642 29.07 22.00 -17.19
C GLU A 642 29.11 20.49 -17.43
N GLU A 643 29.03 19.67 -16.37
CA GLU A 643 28.53 18.29 -16.47
C GLU A 643 27.19 18.13 -15.72
N LYS A 644 26.09 18.14 -16.48
CA LYS A 644 24.75 17.82 -15.98
C LYS A 644 24.58 16.30 -15.87
N SER A 645 24.67 15.76 -14.65
CA SER A 645 24.27 14.37 -14.35
C SER A 645 22.75 14.29 -14.06
N PRO A 646 21.96 13.46 -14.77
CA PRO A 646 20.51 13.42 -14.62
C PRO A 646 20.04 12.64 -13.37
N SER A 647 18.97 13.12 -12.73
CA SER A 647 18.32 12.47 -11.58
C SER A 647 17.10 11.64 -11.99
N PRO A 648 17.03 10.33 -11.69
CA PRO A 648 15.91 9.47 -12.06
C PRO A 648 14.99 9.14 -10.86
N TYR A 649 14.15 10.09 -10.42
CA TYR A 649 13.00 9.82 -9.53
C TYR A 649 11.77 10.63 -9.94
N GLY A 650 11.01 10.08 -10.91
CA GLY A 650 9.81 10.69 -11.47
C GLY A 650 8.55 10.56 -10.62
N GLY A 651 8.54 11.16 -9.42
CA GLY A 651 7.31 11.27 -8.62
C GLY A 651 6.36 12.34 -9.17
N ARG A 652 5.24 11.93 -9.79
CA ARG A 652 4.17 12.85 -10.23
C ARG A 652 2.77 12.35 -9.83
N ASP A 653 2.41 12.59 -8.57
CA ASP A 653 0.99 12.66 -8.18
C ASP A 653 0.36 13.87 -8.87
N GLY A 654 -0.53 13.62 -9.84
CA GLY A 654 -1.08 14.68 -10.68
C GLY A 654 -2.07 15.59 -9.93
N MET A 655 -1.68 16.83 -9.65
CA MET A 655 -2.59 17.94 -9.41
C MET A 655 -2.37 19.00 -10.49
N GLY A 656 -3.36 19.17 -11.36
CA GLY A 656 -3.47 20.27 -12.31
C GLY A 656 -4.77 21.03 -12.02
N VAL A 657 -4.70 22.35 -12.05
CA VAL A 657 -5.86 23.25 -11.93
C VAL A 657 -6.22 23.76 -13.33
N GLU A 658 -7.40 24.35 -13.47
CA GLU A 658 -8.17 24.55 -14.70
C GLU A 658 -7.48 25.33 -15.83
N GLN A 659 -8.07 25.17 -17.02
CA GLN A 659 -7.66 25.72 -18.30
C GLN A 659 -8.81 26.56 -18.87
N THR A 660 -8.51 27.70 -19.49
CA THR A 660 -9.49 28.53 -20.22
C THR A 660 -9.03 28.85 -21.63
N ASP A 661 -9.86 28.43 -22.59
CA ASP A 661 -10.05 28.96 -23.95
C ASP A 661 -8.98 28.77 -25.05
N CYS A 662 -9.50 28.72 -26.28
CA CYS A 662 -8.87 28.34 -27.55
C CYS A 662 -8.82 29.58 -28.50
N PRO A 663 -8.69 29.47 -29.85
CA PRO A 663 -8.11 28.42 -30.70
C PRO A 663 -7.11 28.96 -31.76
N SER A 664 -6.29 28.09 -32.38
CA SER A 664 -5.92 28.18 -33.81
C SER A 664 -5.21 26.90 -34.31
N GLU A 665 -5.27 26.65 -35.62
CA GLU A 665 -4.59 25.55 -36.31
C GLU A 665 -3.08 25.83 -36.51
N ILE A 666 -2.26 24.78 -36.75
CA ILE A 666 -1.27 24.69 -37.87
C ILE A 666 -0.50 23.36 -37.89
N THR A 667 -0.51 22.75 -39.08
CA THR A 667 0.40 21.80 -39.77
C THR A 667 1.58 21.12 -39.04
N THR A 668 1.64 19.79 -39.17
CA THR A 668 2.75 18.89 -38.79
C THR A 668 3.98 18.96 -39.72
N PRO A 669 5.21 18.91 -39.18
CA PRO A 669 6.41 18.45 -39.90
C PRO A 669 7.07 17.20 -39.27
N PRO A 670 7.71 16.31 -40.05
CA PRO A 670 8.43 15.14 -39.53
C PRO A 670 9.88 15.47 -39.14
N PHE A 671 10.41 14.78 -38.11
CA PHE A 671 11.82 14.88 -37.71
C PHE A 671 12.57 13.56 -37.92
N ALA A 672 13.50 13.55 -38.89
CA ALA A 672 14.57 12.57 -38.97
C ALA A 672 15.81 13.13 -38.25
N GLN A 673 16.54 12.29 -37.50
CA GLN A 673 17.79 12.69 -36.84
C GLN A 673 19.00 12.33 -37.68
N ALA A 674 19.83 13.32 -38.00
CA ALA A 674 21.16 13.10 -38.57
C ALA A 674 22.16 12.73 -37.46
N THR A 675 22.95 11.69 -37.66
CA THR A 675 23.98 11.24 -36.70
C THR A 675 25.35 11.82 -37.03
N ASP A 676 25.95 12.52 -36.07
CA ASP A 676 27.31 13.06 -36.13
C ASP A 676 28.37 11.94 -36.30
N PRO A 677 29.13 11.90 -37.43
CA PRO A 677 30.09 10.85 -37.72
C PRO A 677 31.35 10.90 -36.84
N ALA A 678 31.64 12.01 -36.15
CA ALA A 678 32.76 12.05 -35.21
C ALA A 678 32.48 11.19 -33.96
N LYS A 679 31.21 11.10 -33.53
CA LYS A 679 30.80 10.33 -32.35
C LYS A 679 30.79 8.82 -32.59
N SER A 680 30.40 8.36 -33.78
CA SER A 680 30.47 6.93 -34.12
C SER A 680 31.93 6.43 -34.17
N ALA A 681 32.83 7.20 -34.78
CA ALA A 681 34.26 6.89 -34.80
C ALA A 681 34.87 6.80 -33.39
N ALA A 682 34.51 7.72 -32.49
CA ALA A 682 34.96 7.70 -31.09
C ALA A 682 34.47 6.45 -30.32
N ILE A 683 33.23 6.01 -30.57
CA ILE A 683 32.64 4.82 -29.94
C ILE A 683 33.34 3.53 -30.41
N GLU A 684 33.63 3.37 -31.70
CA GLU A 684 34.37 2.21 -32.19
C GLU A 684 35.83 2.20 -31.72
N ALA A 685 36.49 3.36 -31.66
CA ALA A 685 37.82 3.47 -31.05
C ALA A 685 37.84 3.07 -29.57
N ALA A 686 36.78 3.37 -28.81
CA ALA A 686 36.63 2.94 -27.43
C ALA A 686 36.41 1.41 -27.31
N LYS A 687 35.56 0.82 -28.17
CA LYS A 687 35.35 -0.64 -28.25
C LYS A 687 36.65 -1.39 -28.59
N ALA A 688 37.40 -0.92 -29.59
CA ALA A 688 38.68 -1.51 -29.98
C ALA A 688 39.69 -1.50 -28.83
N ARG A 689 39.79 -0.39 -28.08
CA ARG A 689 40.65 -0.29 -26.87
C ARG A 689 40.20 -1.23 -25.75
N ALA A 690 38.89 -1.43 -25.58
CA ALA A 690 38.35 -2.39 -24.61
C ALA A 690 38.65 -3.85 -25.02
N ALA A 691 38.51 -4.19 -26.31
CA ALA A 691 38.84 -5.50 -26.85
C ALA A 691 40.34 -5.82 -26.69
N ALA A 692 41.22 -4.87 -27.03
CA ALA A 692 42.67 -5.02 -26.85
C ALA A 692 43.05 -5.25 -25.38
N ARG A 693 42.44 -4.52 -24.44
CA ARG A 693 42.64 -4.74 -22.98
C ARG A 693 42.13 -6.11 -22.52
N LYS A 694 41.04 -6.62 -23.10
CA LYS A 694 40.54 -7.98 -22.80
C LYS A 694 41.49 -9.05 -23.33
N ALA A 695 42.00 -8.91 -24.55
CA ALA A 695 42.96 -9.83 -25.16
C ALA A 695 44.29 -9.87 -24.36
N ALA A 696 44.86 -8.71 -24.03
CA ALA A 696 46.08 -8.62 -23.22
C ALA A 696 45.93 -9.26 -21.82
N ARG A 697 44.73 -9.17 -21.21
CA ARG A 697 44.44 -9.80 -19.92
C ARG A 697 44.32 -11.32 -20.00
N LEU A 698 43.90 -11.88 -21.13
CA LEU A 698 43.85 -13.33 -21.38
C LEU A 698 45.24 -13.89 -21.72
N ALA A 699 46.04 -13.17 -22.50
CA ALA A 699 47.43 -13.55 -22.79
C ALA A 699 48.34 -13.53 -21.54
N ALA A 700 47.92 -12.86 -20.47
CA ALA A 700 48.65 -12.79 -19.21
C ALA A 700 48.35 -13.95 -18.22
N SER A 701 47.30 -14.74 -18.45
CA SER A 701 46.96 -15.90 -17.59
C SER A 701 47.57 -17.23 -18.04
N ASP A 702 48.18 -17.28 -19.23
CA ASP A 702 48.58 -18.53 -19.92
C ASP A 702 50.09 -18.84 -19.80
N LYS A 703 50.77 -18.33 -18.76
CA LYS A 703 52.25 -18.46 -18.60
C LYS A 703 52.73 -18.77 -17.18
N THR A 704 52.16 -19.78 -16.54
CA THR A 704 52.81 -20.49 -15.40
C THR A 704 52.24 -21.90 -15.24
N THR A 705 52.92 -22.92 -15.79
CA THR A 705 53.29 -24.22 -15.15
C THR A 705 53.79 -25.20 -16.21
N GLU A 706 55.05 -25.65 -16.10
CA GLU A 706 55.51 -26.98 -16.53
C GLU A 706 56.51 -27.54 -15.49
N PRO A 707 56.74 -28.86 -15.42
CA PRO A 707 57.13 -29.52 -14.16
C PRO A 707 58.61 -29.94 -14.07
N THR A 708 59.02 -30.39 -12.89
CA THR A 708 60.23 -31.17 -12.62
C THR A 708 59.89 -32.49 -11.93
N VAL A 709 60.70 -33.53 -12.15
CA VAL A 709 60.47 -34.91 -11.71
C VAL A 709 61.71 -35.45 -10.98
N SER A 710 61.51 -36.27 -9.95
CA SER A 710 62.51 -37.17 -9.37
C SER A 710 61.81 -38.41 -8.78
N GLU A 711 62.52 -39.53 -8.65
CA GLU A 711 61.98 -40.90 -8.57
C GLU A 711 61.93 -41.52 -7.15
N GLU A 712 61.75 -42.86 -7.12
CA GLU A 712 61.80 -43.84 -6.00
C GLU A 712 60.47 -44.14 -5.26
N THR A 713 60.06 -45.40 -5.03
CA THR A 713 60.60 -46.73 -5.44
C THR A 713 59.49 -47.82 -5.59
N ASN A 714 59.82 -48.97 -6.21
CA ASN A 714 58.99 -50.18 -6.45
C ASN A 714 58.91 -51.11 -5.18
N PRO A 715 58.34 -52.37 -5.14
CA PRO A 715 57.76 -53.29 -6.18
C PRO A 715 56.26 -53.72 -5.93
N SER A 716 55.43 -54.24 -6.87
CA SER A 716 55.47 -55.44 -7.79
C SER A 716 54.92 -56.76 -7.14
N PRO A 717 54.50 -57.85 -7.87
CA PRO A 717 53.62 -58.00 -9.06
C PRO A 717 52.61 -59.20 -9.03
N ALA A 718 51.67 -59.27 -10.01
CA ALA A 718 51.24 -60.46 -10.80
C ALA A 718 50.04 -60.07 -11.71
N SER A 719 50.02 -60.12 -13.06
CA SER A 719 50.24 -61.20 -14.06
C SER A 719 49.19 -62.33 -14.05
N GLY A 720 48.39 -62.59 -15.10
CA GLY A 720 48.23 -61.91 -16.41
C GLY A 720 47.58 -62.81 -17.50
N ARG A 721 47.72 -62.40 -18.78
CA ARG A 721 47.39 -63.10 -20.05
C ARG A 721 45.95 -63.02 -20.62
N GLU A 722 45.83 -63.41 -21.89
CA GLU A 722 44.86 -62.95 -22.88
C GLU A 722 44.02 -64.08 -23.53
N ALA A 723 42.82 -63.71 -24.02
CA ALA A 723 42.06 -64.34 -25.13
C ALA A 723 41.60 -65.82 -24.95
N THR A 724 40.66 -66.39 -25.73
CA THR A 724 39.89 -65.98 -26.93
C THR A 724 38.39 -66.35 -26.84
N GLU A 725 37.57 -65.79 -27.74
CA GLU A 725 36.33 -66.35 -28.36
C GLU A 725 35.10 -66.82 -27.55
N GLY A 726 33.93 -66.26 -27.92
CA GLY A 726 32.69 -67.01 -28.23
C GLY A 726 31.81 -67.59 -27.10
N GLY A 727 30.58 -67.07 -26.94
CA GLY A 727 29.55 -67.72 -26.10
C GLY A 727 28.21 -66.97 -26.06
N THR A 728 27.10 -67.67 -26.35
CA THR A 728 25.76 -67.07 -26.59
C THR A 728 24.76 -67.36 -25.45
N GLN A 729 23.99 -66.34 -25.05
CA GLN A 729 22.69 -66.41 -24.33
C GLN A 729 22.63 -66.85 -22.84
N PRO A 730 21.50 -66.58 -22.13
CA PRO A 730 21.40 -66.62 -20.65
C PRO A 730 20.47 -67.73 -20.11
N PRO A 731 20.22 -67.74 -18.78
CA PRO A 731 18.89 -68.12 -18.27
C PRO A 731 18.35 -67.29 -17.08
N GLU A 732 17.09 -66.84 -17.21
CA GLU A 732 16.03 -66.99 -16.17
C GLU A 732 15.42 -68.42 -16.32
N PRO A 733 14.51 -68.97 -15.46
CA PRO A 733 13.49 -68.31 -14.59
C PRO A 733 13.12 -69.11 -13.30
N ALA A 734 11.82 -69.06 -12.89
CA ALA A 734 11.02 -70.03 -12.09
C ALA A 734 10.61 -69.55 -10.65
N THR A 735 9.40 -69.01 -10.38
CA THR A 735 8.02 -69.62 -10.24
C THR A 735 7.69 -70.15 -8.82
N SER A 736 6.44 -70.22 -8.33
CA SER A 736 5.07 -69.93 -8.85
C SER A 736 4.18 -69.26 -7.73
N THR A 737 2.90 -69.52 -7.37
CA THR A 737 1.82 -70.49 -7.71
C THR A 737 0.44 -70.03 -7.18
N ILE A 738 -0.67 -70.31 -7.92
CA ILE A 738 -2.11 -70.41 -7.48
C ILE A 738 -2.79 -69.15 -6.87
N ARG A 739 -4.09 -68.84 -7.07
CA ARG A 739 -5.14 -68.80 -8.14
C ARG A 739 -6.50 -68.42 -7.44
N PRO A 740 -7.60 -68.06 -8.16
CA PRO A 740 -8.67 -67.19 -7.60
C PRO A 740 -10.14 -67.66 -7.83
N THR A 741 -11.12 -66.79 -7.51
CA THR A 741 -12.54 -66.70 -7.97
C THR A 741 -13.01 -65.23 -7.75
N ALA A 742 -13.89 -64.53 -8.51
CA ALA A 742 -15.05 -64.82 -9.39
C ALA A 742 -16.38 -65.05 -8.60
N THR A 743 -17.57 -64.51 -8.96
CA THR A 743 -18.01 -63.72 -10.14
C THR A 743 -19.26 -62.83 -9.86
N GLU A 744 -19.74 -62.13 -10.91
CA GLU A 744 -20.85 -61.14 -11.00
C GLU A 744 -22.26 -61.62 -10.57
N ASN A 745 -23.19 -60.69 -10.30
CA ASN A 745 -24.41 -60.50 -11.13
C ASN A 745 -25.28 -59.25 -10.78
N VAL A 746 -26.42 -59.08 -11.48
CA VAL A 746 -27.10 -57.80 -11.79
C VAL A 746 -28.63 -57.79 -11.47
N GLU A 747 -29.14 -56.62 -11.05
CA GLU A 747 -30.54 -56.11 -11.05
C GLU A 747 -31.71 -56.74 -10.23
N THR A 748 -32.72 -55.86 -10.05
CA THR A 748 -34.16 -56.04 -9.72
C THR A 748 -34.66 -55.99 -8.26
N LEU A 749 -35.67 -55.12 -8.11
CA LEU A 749 -36.68 -54.99 -7.04
C LEU A 749 -37.82 -56.01 -7.29
N PRO A 750 -38.61 -56.48 -6.28
CA PRO A 750 -39.58 -55.60 -5.60
C PRO A 750 -39.85 -55.90 -4.11
N ALA A 751 -40.78 -55.13 -3.53
CA ALA A 751 -41.16 -55.14 -2.11
C ALA A 751 -42.07 -56.32 -1.69
N THR A 752 -42.10 -56.65 -0.39
CA THR A 752 -43.32 -56.52 0.45
C THR A 752 -43.09 -56.80 1.95
N SER A 753 -43.86 -56.09 2.78
CA SER A 753 -44.45 -56.47 4.10
C SER A 753 -43.64 -57.17 5.21
N GLN A 754 -43.77 -56.59 6.42
CA GLN A 754 -43.74 -57.23 7.76
C GLN A 754 -42.37 -57.77 8.24
N THR A 755 -42.03 -57.68 9.53
CA THR A 755 -42.86 -57.39 10.73
C THR A 755 -42.21 -56.31 11.61
#